data_AF-A0A940JCP4-F1
#
_entry.id   AF-A0A940JCP4-F1
#
_cell.length_a   1.000
_cell.length_b   1.000
_cell.length_c   1.000
_cell.angle_alpha   90.00
_cell.angle_beta   90.00
_cell.angle_gamma   90.00
#
_symmetry.space_group_name_H-M   'P 1'
#
loop_
_entity.id
_entity.type
_entity.pdbx_description
1 polymer ?
#
loop_
_entity_poly.entity_id
_entity_poly.type
_entity_poly.pdbx_seq_one_letter_code
_entity_poly.pdbx_strand_id
1 'polypeptide(L)'
;MSRKCWILMLLVLLSGCLKVPGLMPGAHPAAVHEAPLLTGSVAWSVGLRAQATSLEVASLATVSLIDPGSGETVTTALTDDKGAFSLKFKNWSPQPDTPYLVEAVKGLSAGGAPNRPGASGARLRTLVAFTGGSWKSLTTPKIQLDLNTTALAVIASLKGLAPADLQGFLESITLPATFTTPDPAKIAASELSSVAGLAALALASDQDPMAALARNAATGQYVRLERGPLVTDYSALSGDEGAKITLYGRDLALALVGFNGNYVAPDAGATDTKLVVTIPTGVSTGPLTVKVGNLIATVGTYTSPAFTIATFAGTSRPAPSTLATNWAIYPRGMAADNLGNLYFTSDQAHQVFKVNLATGFITLVAGAGQYGMTLSGPATSCLLQGPQSVAVHPLTGELYIADTGNNRICKVDAAGNLSTFAGPDATHLQQPWGMAFDSTGILYVLSRAADRVTKLDASGVPTLFAGTGSDTGENVSAVSAKLDVGNGFGGEGAGIAVGPDDAVYLSLYNEKRIRKVVGGLISTVQTLSVNPACIAVDKTGNLYISTYWKLIKRSTSGATSTFAGDGSTGNYAGENIPLSAERLINPSGLAFDANDNLFVSHTLFDYAAPFLSSRIRCIASPSNTVRTVAGNGLKLSSGDGGPALNAQIFLINSVTWGVPTCVVDGNGNVYFSETGSGHKGNRVRMVRKSDGVITTVAGTGASGTDPDGTVATSAKLMNPSGLAFDNATKTLYICEFYGNRVRKVVNPGSPGATIQTVAGNSSSLSGTPTEGGSALGSTLDAPTGLAWDSDTQSLFIASRGNNKVLQVTGGTVHIVANAVSPMYLAYHRATKTLYIGERDTYKIIKIVDPANSSVTSSVVGTGTQGIAPDGVAAGAKIGEVLGLCVTDGGTLYFSDTNYRVRSISNGQMKTIAGNGAGGTALENVPALTTPLYNPAGLSVDPNDGTLYFAELGTNRIRRLFK
;
A
#
# COMPACT_ATOMS: atom_id res chain seq x y z
N MET A 1 26.81 -36.82 12.96
CA MET A 1 28.04 -37.09 12.16
C MET A 1 27.64 -36.95 10.69
N SER A 2 28.16 -35.98 9.90
CA SER A 2 29.46 -35.99 9.17
C SER A 2 29.38 -36.77 7.83
N ARG A 3 29.82 -36.31 6.63
CA ARG A 3 30.38 -35.00 6.16
C ARG A 3 30.34 -34.88 4.60
N LYS A 4 30.17 -33.64 4.11
CA LYS A 4 30.68 -32.92 2.90
C LYS A 4 31.54 -33.56 1.76
N CYS A 5 31.23 -33.16 0.50
CA CYS A 5 32.12 -32.61 -0.61
C CYS A 5 33.19 -33.52 -1.31
N TRP A 6 33.80 -33.28 -2.52
CA TRP A 6 33.82 -32.29 -3.67
C TRP A 6 34.77 -32.83 -4.82
N ILE A 7 35.07 -32.27 -6.04
CA ILE A 7 34.47 -31.38 -7.09
C ILE A 7 35.44 -31.24 -8.34
N LEU A 8 35.06 -30.58 -9.47
CA LEU A 8 35.90 -30.13 -10.66
C LEU A 8 36.34 -31.23 -11.68
N MET A 9 36.87 -31.06 -12.92
CA MET A 9 37.38 -30.01 -13.89
C MET A 9 37.28 -30.57 -15.38
N LEU A 10 37.69 -29.99 -16.54
CA LEU A 10 37.69 -28.64 -17.21
C LEU A 10 38.28 -28.71 -18.68
N LEU A 11 38.08 -27.68 -19.55
CA LEU A 11 38.79 -27.30 -20.83
C LEU A 11 38.44 -27.96 -22.22
N VAL A 12 38.67 -27.37 -23.43
CA VAL A 12 38.54 -25.97 -23.99
C VAL A 12 38.76 -25.88 -25.56
N LEU A 13 38.57 -24.67 -26.17
CA LEU A 13 38.84 -24.17 -27.56
C LEU A 13 37.79 -24.36 -28.70
N LEU A 14 37.80 -23.59 -29.81
CA LEU A 14 37.61 -22.11 -29.96
C LEU A 14 37.38 -21.64 -31.43
N SER A 15 36.31 -20.87 -31.68
CA SER A 15 36.12 -19.87 -32.77
C SER A 15 34.83 -19.06 -32.51
N GLY A 16 34.53 -17.87 -33.08
CA GLY A 16 35.36 -16.87 -33.77
C GLY A 16 34.98 -16.56 -35.23
N CYS A 17 34.84 -15.31 -35.72
CA CYS A 17 34.84 -13.98 -35.08
C CYS A 17 34.26 -12.89 -36.04
N LEU A 18 33.37 -11.99 -35.56
CA LEU A 18 32.98 -10.72 -36.22
C LEU A 18 32.48 -9.70 -35.14
N LYS A 19 32.47 -8.37 -35.41
CA LYS A 19 32.24 -7.27 -34.43
C LYS A 19 30.93 -6.48 -34.74
N VAL A 20 30.04 -6.10 -33.80
CA VAL A 20 30.12 -5.15 -32.62
C VAL A 20 30.20 -3.67 -33.09
N PRO A 21 29.48 -2.65 -32.53
CA PRO A 21 28.81 -2.41 -31.21
C PRO A 21 27.28 -2.74 -31.19
N GLY A 22 26.37 -2.30 -30.29
CA GLY A 22 26.35 -1.37 -29.11
C GLY A 22 25.76 0.04 -29.42
N LEU A 23 25.11 0.81 -28.53
CA LEU A 23 24.79 0.71 -27.08
C LEU A 23 23.56 1.62 -26.68
N MET A 24 23.25 1.79 -25.38
CA MET A 24 22.24 2.73 -24.78
C MET A 24 22.86 3.51 -23.59
N PRO A 25 22.18 4.43 -22.85
CA PRO A 25 20.97 5.26 -23.08
C PRO A 25 21.21 6.79 -22.85
N GLY A 26 20.17 7.65 -22.93
CA GLY A 26 20.24 9.04 -22.41
C GLY A 26 19.14 10.00 -22.94
N ALA A 27 18.88 11.11 -22.24
CA ALA A 27 17.84 12.08 -22.60
C ALA A 27 18.27 13.56 -22.49
N HIS A 28 17.78 14.37 -23.44
CA HIS A 28 17.89 15.84 -23.60
C HIS A 28 19.30 16.47 -23.84
N PRO A 29 19.37 17.63 -24.55
CA PRO A 29 20.63 18.14 -25.11
C PRO A 29 21.17 19.43 -24.46
N ALA A 30 22.48 19.66 -24.58
CA ALA A 30 23.09 20.99 -24.46
C ALA A 30 24.43 21.06 -25.24
N ALA A 31 24.63 22.16 -25.99
CA ALA A 31 25.86 22.74 -26.54
C ALA A 31 26.94 21.84 -27.22
N VAL A 32 27.37 22.27 -28.41
CA VAL A 32 28.52 21.71 -29.18
C VAL A 32 29.72 22.67 -29.08
N HIS A 33 30.95 22.12 -29.05
CA HIS A 33 32.15 22.76 -29.62
C HIS A 33 33.17 21.69 -30.04
N GLU A 34 34.18 22.09 -30.83
CA GLU A 34 34.86 21.24 -31.82
C GLU A 34 36.34 20.92 -31.52
N ALA A 35 36.99 20.26 -32.49
CA ALA A 35 38.43 20.31 -32.81
C ALA A 35 39.34 19.19 -32.21
N PRO A 36 40.50 18.85 -32.84
CA PRO A 36 40.60 17.48 -33.39
C PRO A 36 42.00 16.80 -33.39
N LEU A 37 42.04 15.64 -34.07
CA LEU A 37 43.18 15.03 -34.79
C LEU A 37 44.30 14.27 -34.05
N LEU A 38 44.81 13.27 -34.78
CA LEU A 38 45.77 12.25 -34.35
C LEU A 38 47.22 12.72 -34.44
N THR A 39 48.05 12.17 -33.55
CA THR A 39 49.45 11.81 -33.89
C THR A 39 49.69 10.37 -33.44
N GLY A 40 50.39 9.58 -34.26
CA GLY A 40 50.52 8.13 -34.06
C GLY A 40 51.21 7.76 -32.74
N SER A 41 50.86 6.60 -32.19
CA SER A 41 51.52 6.02 -31.01
C SER A 41 51.41 4.50 -31.06
N VAL A 42 52.55 3.81 -31.09
CA VAL A 42 52.60 2.35 -30.96
C VAL A 42 52.35 2.00 -29.50
N ALA A 43 51.17 1.44 -29.20
CA ALA A 43 50.76 1.16 -27.83
C ALA A 43 51.26 -0.21 -27.37
N TRP A 44 52.11 -0.22 -26.34
CA TRP A 44 52.64 -1.43 -25.70
C TRP A 44 51.93 -1.66 -24.36
N SER A 45 51.04 -2.66 -24.28
CA SER A 45 50.24 -2.93 -23.08
C SER A 45 51.02 -3.72 -22.01
N VAL A 46 51.04 -3.24 -20.76
CA VAL A 46 51.64 -3.93 -19.60
C VAL A 46 50.55 -4.62 -18.78
N GLY A 47 50.38 -5.92 -18.98
CA GLY A 47 49.29 -6.71 -18.38
C GLY A 47 49.50 -7.11 -16.91
N LEU A 48 49.47 -6.16 -15.97
CA LEU A 48 49.48 -6.45 -14.53
C LEU A 48 48.11 -6.94 -14.02
N ARG A 49 47.88 -8.26 -14.04
CA ARG A 49 46.74 -8.88 -13.33
C ARG A 49 47.09 -9.19 -11.88
N ALA A 50 46.52 -8.42 -10.94
CA ALA A 50 46.49 -8.82 -9.55
C ALA A 50 45.48 -9.96 -9.34
N GLN A 51 45.93 -11.13 -8.86
CA GLN A 51 45.03 -12.16 -8.33
C GLN A 51 44.62 -11.81 -6.90
N ALA A 52 43.72 -10.83 -6.78
CA ALA A 52 43.10 -10.46 -5.52
C ALA A 52 41.60 -10.79 -5.57
N THR A 53 41.19 -11.87 -4.91
CA THR A 53 39.78 -12.10 -4.61
C THR A 53 39.31 -11.05 -3.60
N SER A 54 38.29 -10.28 -3.97
CA SER A 54 37.68 -9.20 -3.17
C SER A 54 38.63 -8.11 -2.64
N LEU A 55 39.09 -7.25 -3.54
CA LEU A 55 39.31 -5.82 -3.23
C LEU A 55 38.79 -4.99 -4.42
N GLU A 56 37.98 -3.96 -4.18
CA GLU A 56 37.38 -3.17 -5.27
C GLU A 56 38.43 -2.29 -5.98
N VAL A 57 38.71 -2.60 -7.24
CA VAL A 57 39.70 -1.89 -8.08
C VAL A 57 39.08 -0.66 -8.76
N ALA A 58 38.38 0.16 -7.98
CA ALA A 58 37.67 1.36 -8.45
C ALA A 58 38.40 2.69 -8.11
N SER A 59 39.58 2.63 -7.50
CA SER A 59 40.26 3.82 -6.93
C SER A 59 41.80 3.67 -6.80
N LEU A 60 42.48 3.36 -7.91
CA LEU A 60 43.93 3.61 -8.03
C LEU A 60 44.13 4.94 -8.76
N ALA A 61 44.83 5.89 -8.12
CA ALA A 61 44.83 7.30 -8.54
C ALA A 61 45.85 7.61 -9.64
N THR A 62 47.00 6.94 -9.62
CA THR A 62 48.05 7.03 -10.66
C THR A 62 48.83 5.72 -10.75
N VAL A 63 49.32 5.43 -11.96
CA VAL A 63 50.36 4.43 -12.24
C VAL A 63 51.43 5.10 -13.09
N SER A 64 52.68 4.97 -12.66
CA SER A 64 53.87 5.60 -13.23
C SER A 64 54.91 4.55 -13.60
N LEU A 65 55.60 4.76 -14.73
CA LEU A 65 56.85 4.07 -15.06
C LEU A 65 58.02 5.03 -14.80
N ILE A 66 59.06 4.57 -14.12
CA ILE A 66 60.23 5.35 -13.71
C ILE A 66 61.50 4.65 -14.21
N ASP A 67 62.40 5.40 -14.84
CA ASP A 67 63.75 4.92 -15.17
C ASP A 67 64.62 4.99 -13.91
N PRO A 68 65.17 3.87 -13.40
CA PRO A 68 65.94 3.86 -12.16
C PRO A 68 67.34 4.48 -12.30
N GLY A 69 67.80 4.78 -13.53
CA GLY A 69 69.05 5.47 -13.79
C GLY A 69 68.94 7.01 -13.71
N SER A 70 67.80 7.58 -14.11
CA SER A 70 67.57 9.04 -14.07
C SER A 70 66.57 9.50 -13.00
N GLY A 71 65.67 8.62 -12.56
CA GLY A 71 64.56 8.95 -11.65
C GLY A 71 63.36 9.65 -12.30
N GLU A 72 63.39 9.90 -13.62
CA GLU A 72 62.29 10.58 -14.31
C GLU A 72 61.06 9.67 -14.54
N THR A 73 59.86 10.26 -14.46
CA THR A 73 58.58 9.58 -14.68
C THR A 73 58.14 9.71 -16.13
N VAL A 74 57.92 8.58 -16.81
CA VAL A 74 57.87 8.53 -18.29
C VAL A 74 56.45 8.72 -18.87
N THR A 75 55.38 8.35 -18.15
CA THR A 75 53.97 8.67 -18.54
C THR A 75 52.96 8.42 -17.41
N THR A 76 51.71 8.84 -17.61
CA THR A 76 50.53 8.52 -16.79
C THR A 76 49.56 7.56 -17.52
N ALA A 77 48.92 6.66 -16.77
CA ALA A 77 48.01 5.65 -17.31
C ALA A 77 46.58 6.16 -17.59
N LEU A 78 45.88 5.47 -18.50
CA LEU A 78 44.42 5.45 -18.58
C LEU A 78 43.92 4.04 -18.24
N THR A 79 42.79 3.97 -17.52
CA THR A 79 42.05 2.75 -17.19
C THR A 79 41.00 2.43 -18.25
N ASP A 80 40.73 1.15 -18.49
CA ASP A 80 39.51 0.70 -19.17
C ASP A 80 38.45 0.17 -18.18
N ASP A 81 37.21 0.04 -18.67
CA ASP A 81 36.02 -0.39 -17.93
C ASP A 81 36.10 -1.83 -17.39
N LYS A 82 37.24 -2.52 -17.58
CA LYS A 82 37.49 -3.92 -17.19
C LYS A 82 38.71 -4.07 -16.29
N GLY A 83 39.26 -2.96 -15.80
CA GLY A 83 40.34 -2.94 -14.82
C GLY A 83 41.72 -3.26 -15.40
N ALA A 84 41.92 -3.14 -16.72
CA ALA A 84 43.23 -3.23 -17.33
C ALA A 84 43.87 -1.83 -17.43
N PHE A 85 45.12 -1.70 -16.96
CA PHE A 85 45.90 -0.47 -17.11
C PHE A 85 46.67 -0.49 -18.43
N SER A 86 46.51 0.55 -19.25
CA SER A 86 47.27 0.73 -20.49
C SER A 86 48.14 1.97 -20.43
N LEU A 87 49.47 1.76 -20.47
CA LEU A 87 50.46 2.83 -20.57
C LEU A 87 50.68 3.18 -22.05
N LYS A 88 50.58 4.46 -22.41
CA LYS A 88 50.87 4.96 -23.76
C LYS A 88 52.08 5.88 -23.73
N PHE A 89 53.24 5.33 -24.06
CA PHE A 89 54.47 6.10 -24.23
C PHE A 89 54.47 6.82 -25.57
N LYS A 90 54.80 8.12 -25.58
CA LYS A 90 54.94 8.92 -26.80
C LYS A 90 56.42 9.28 -26.96
N ASN A 91 57.01 8.94 -28.11
CA ASN A 91 58.41 9.19 -28.46
C ASN A 91 59.46 8.60 -27.48
N TRP A 92 59.14 7.50 -26.79
CA TRP A 92 60.05 6.77 -25.91
C TRP A 92 60.07 5.27 -26.26
N SER A 93 61.18 4.60 -26.00
CA SER A 93 61.34 3.15 -26.20
C SER A 93 62.23 2.57 -25.10
N PRO A 94 61.84 1.44 -24.46
CA PRO A 94 62.63 0.84 -23.40
C PRO A 94 63.90 0.19 -23.96
N GLN A 95 64.99 0.26 -23.20
CA GLN A 95 66.20 -0.51 -23.50
C GLN A 95 65.95 -2.00 -23.21
N PRO A 96 66.34 -2.93 -24.10
CA PRO A 96 66.17 -4.37 -23.87
C PRO A 96 66.85 -4.82 -22.58
N ASP A 97 66.18 -5.70 -21.83
CA ASP A 97 66.65 -6.32 -20.58
C ASP A 97 67.04 -5.35 -19.44
N THR A 98 66.91 -4.04 -19.63
CA THR A 98 67.09 -3.01 -18.61
C THR A 98 65.92 -3.00 -17.62
N PRO A 99 66.17 -2.99 -16.29
CA PRO A 99 65.12 -2.85 -15.29
C PRO A 99 64.51 -1.44 -15.28
N TYR A 100 63.18 -1.37 -15.19
CA TYR A 100 62.37 -0.17 -15.02
C TYR A 100 61.45 -0.35 -13.80
N LEU A 101 61.25 0.71 -13.01
CA LEU A 101 60.40 0.66 -11.82
C LEU A 101 58.97 1.05 -12.19
N VAL A 102 58.00 0.18 -11.92
CA VAL A 102 56.57 0.52 -11.94
C VAL A 102 56.15 0.90 -10.52
N GLU A 103 55.52 2.06 -10.36
CA GLU A 103 54.86 2.48 -9.11
C GLU A 103 53.37 2.76 -9.37
N ALA A 104 52.49 2.11 -8.61
CA ALA A 104 51.07 2.44 -8.55
C ALA A 104 50.71 2.97 -7.17
N VAL A 105 50.02 4.12 -7.09
CA VAL A 105 49.73 4.81 -5.83
C VAL A 105 48.23 4.86 -5.56
N LYS A 106 47.81 4.35 -4.39
CA LYS A 106 46.47 4.60 -3.84
C LYS A 106 46.55 5.74 -2.83
N GLY A 107 46.13 6.92 -3.26
CA GLY A 107 45.95 8.08 -2.38
C GLY A 107 44.78 7.86 -1.43
N LEU A 108 45.05 7.87 -0.12
CA LEU A 108 44.03 7.90 0.92
C LEU A 108 43.80 9.36 1.31
N SER A 109 42.94 10.08 0.59
CA SER A 109 42.60 11.48 0.95
C SER A 109 41.13 11.67 1.29
N ALA A 110 40.90 12.26 2.47
CA ALA A 110 39.71 13.05 2.72
C ALA A 110 39.93 14.43 2.07
N GLY A 111 39.49 14.60 0.82
CA GLY A 111 39.39 15.91 0.17
C GLY A 111 40.71 16.65 -0.13
N GLY A 112 41.83 15.93 -0.33
CA GLY A 112 43.14 16.52 -0.61
C GLY A 112 43.77 16.05 -1.92
N ALA A 113 44.44 16.94 -2.66
CA ALA A 113 45.12 16.62 -3.92
C ALA A 113 46.39 15.76 -3.69
N PRO A 114 46.78 14.89 -4.64
CA PRO A 114 47.72 13.79 -4.34
C PRO A 114 49.17 14.18 -4.06
N ASN A 115 49.63 15.33 -4.58
CA ASN A 115 51.05 15.66 -4.66
C ASN A 115 51.53 16.59 -3.53
N ARG A 116 51.29 16.22 -2.26
CA ARG A 116 51.99 16.79 -1.10
C ARG A 116 52.90 15.75 -0.45
N PRO A 117 54.20 16.02 -0.23
CA PRO A 117 55.04 15.15 0.58
C PRO A 117 54.49 15.12 2.01
N GLY A 118 54.16 13.91 2.50
CA GLY A 118 53.58 13.70 3.83
C GLY A 118 52.17 13.08 3.85
N ALA A 119 51.50 12.89 2.70
CA ALA A 119 50.23 12.16 2.64
C ALA A 119 50.45 10.62 2.74
N SER A 120 49.80 9.98 3.71
CA SER A 120 49.87 8.52 3.91
C SER A 120 49.16 7.76 2.78
N GLY A 121 49.75 6.68 2.29
CA GLY A 121 49.20 5.93 1.16
C GLY A 121 49.88 4.59 0.91
N ALA A 122 49.22 3.74 0.12
CA ALA A 122 49.76 2.45 -0.30
C ALA A 122 50.39 2.58 -1.69
N ARG A 123 51.68 2.23 -1.80
CA ARG A 123 52.40 2.13 -3.07
C ARG A 123 52.64 0.67 -3.42
N LEU A 124 52.29 0.25 -4.63
CA LEU A 124 52.70 -1.04 -5.19
C LEU A 124 53.91 -0.80 -6.10
N ARG A 125 55.04 -1.46 -5.81
CA ARG A 125 56.30 -1.34 -6.57
C ARG A 125 56.72 -2.69 -7.15
N THR A 126 57.10 -2.72 -8.43
CA THR A 126 57.73 -3.89 -9.08
C THR A 126 58.75 -3.43 -10.11
N LEU A 127 59.84 -4.19 -10.28
CA LEU A 127 60.77 -4.00 -11.39
C LEU A 127 60.30 -4.83 -12.59
N VAL A 128 60.30 -4.23 -13.76
CA VAL A 128 59.98 -4.86 -15.05
C VAL A 128 61.09 -4.60 -16.06
N ALA A 129 61.33 -5.52 -16.99
CA ALA A 129 62.20 -5.29 -18.13
C ALA A 129 61.49 -5.67 -19.43
N PHE A 130 61.94 -5.09 -20.54
CA PHE A 130 61.42 -5.40 -21.86
C PHE A 130 62.32 -6.43 -22.55
N THR A 131 61.86 -7.68 -22.60
CA THR A 131 62.64 -8.83 -23.09
C THR A 131 61.87 -9.52 -24.21
N GLY A 132 62.48 -9.68 -25.39
CA GLY A 132 61.88 -10.40 -26.51
C GLY A 132 60.54 -9.84 -27.00
N GLY A 133 60.37 -8.50 -26.98
CA GLY A 133 59.13 -7.84 -27.39
C GLY A 133 58.01 -7.84 -26.34
N SER A 134 58.31 -8.26 -25.10
CA SER A 134 57.33 -8.37 -24.01
C SER A 134 57.86 -7.76 -22.71
N TRP A 135 56.99 -7.09 -21.95
CA TRP A 135 57.31 -6.66 -20.58
C TRP A 135 57.19 -7.83 -19.61
N LYS A 136 58.26 -8.12 -18.88
CA LYS A 136 58.32 -9.18 -17.85
C LYS A 136 58.65 -8.57 -16.49
N SER A 137 57.97 -9.04 -15.45
CA SER A 137 58.29 -8.69 -14.07
C SER A 137 59.57 -9.40 -13.64
N LEU A 138 60.57 -8.62 -13.22
CA LEU A 138 61.85 -9.11 -12.68
C LEU A 138 61.76 -9.37 -11.17
N THR A 139 60.84 -8.72 -10.47
CA THR A 139 60.62 -8.90 -9.03
C THR A 139 59.15 -9.01 -8.68
N THR A 140 58.82 -9.90 -7.74
CA THR A 140 57.47 -10.02 -7.18
C THR A 140 57.01 -8.65 -6.66
N PRO A 141 55.81 -8.15 -7.03
CA PRO A 141 55.35 -6.83 -6.60
C PRO A 141 55.31 -6.70 -5.07
N LYS A 142 56.01 -5.69 -4.54
CA LYS A 142 56.04 -5.38 -3.11
C LYS A 142 55.12 -4.20 -2.83
N ILE A 143 54.22 -4.37 -1.85
CA ILE A 143 53.43 -3.27 -1.29
C ILE A 143 54.29 -2.57 -0.24
N GLN A 144 54.47 -1.26 -0.39
CA GLN A 144 55.13 -0.39 0.57
C GLN A 144 54.09 0.61 1.11
N LEU A 145 53.93 0.65 2.43
CA LEU A 145 52.99 1.53 3.13
C LEU A 145 53.77 2.67 3.79
N ASP A 146 53.62 3.89 3.28
CA ASP A 146 54.18 5.09 3.91
C ASP A 146 53.26 5.51 5.07
N LEU A 147 53.56 5.02 6.29
CA LEU A 147 52.72 5.16 7.48
C LEU A 147 53.13 6.32 8.40
N ASN A 148 52.70 7.53 8.07
CA ASN A 148 52.70 8.63 9.04
C ASN A 148 51.40 8.61 9.89
N THR A 149 51.58 8.27 11.17
CA THR A 149 50.64 8.35 12.31
C THR A 149 49.56 7.26 12.53
N THR A 150 49.34 6.96 13.82
CA THR A 150 48.29 6.14 14.50
C THR A 150 48.07 4.68 14.06
N ALA A 151 48.32 3.75 14.98
CA ALA A 151 48.40 2.31 14.74
C ALA A 151 47.06 1.57 14.48
N LEU A 152 45.89 2.18 14.67
CA LEU A 152 44.59 1.48 14.54
C LEU A 152 44.35 0.94 13.11
N ALA A 153 44.83 1.63 12.07
CA ALA A 153 44.66 1.21 10.68
C ALA A 153 45.45 -0.06 10.33
N VAL A 154 46.59 -0.30 11.01
CA VAL A 154 47.45 -1.47 10.78
C VAL A 154 46.74 -2.74 11.28
N ILE A 155 46.11 -2.68 12.45
CA ILE A 155 45.39 -3.80 13.07
C ILE A 155 44.17 -4.21 12.23
N ALA A 156 43.48 -3.24 11.61
CA ALA A 156 42.38 -3.53 10.68
C ALA A 156 42.85 -4.26 9.41
N SER A 157 44.06 -3.94 8.92
CA SER A 157 44.61 -4.45 7.66
C SER A 157 45.16 -5.89 7.75
N LEU A 158 45.40 -6.41 8.97
CA LEU A 158 45.93 -7.75 9.21
C LEU A 158 44.84 -8.83 9.39
N LYS A 159 43.57 -8.44 9.53
CA LYS A 159 42.43 -9.36 9.70
C LYS A 159 42.04 -10.04 8.37
N GLY A 160 42.83 -11.01 7.93
CA GLY A 160 42.52 -11.84 6.76
C GLY A 160 43.65 -12.74 6.23
N LEU A 161 44.89 -12.58 6.72
CA LEU A 161 46.03 -13.43 6.32
C LEU A 161 45.96 -14.82 6.98
N ALA A 162 46.50 -15.84 6.29
CA ALA A 162 46.65 -17.15 6.90
C ALA A 162 47.85 -17.17 7.89
N PRO A 163 47.86 -18.04 8.92
CA PRO A 163 48.90 -18.03 9.94
C PRO A 163 50.34 -18.18 9.40
N ALA A 164 50.52 -18.94 8.31
CA ALA A 164 51.83 -19.13 7.68
C ALA A 164 52.37 -17.84 7.02
N ASP A 165 51.50 -17.04 6.41
CA ASP A 165 51.90 -15.76 5.78
C ASP A 165 52.29 -14.73 6.84
N LEU A 166 51.62 -14.75 8.00
CA LEU A 166 51.93 -13.90 9.15
C LEU A 166 53.30 -14.25 9.76
N GLN A 167 53.65 -15.54 9.81
CA GLN A 167 54.96 -16.00 10.26
C GLN A 167 56.08 -15.56 9.29
N GLY A 168 55.90 -15.79 7.98
CA GLY A 168 56.87 -15.36 6.97
C GLY A 168 57.06 -13.84 6.90
N PHE A 169 56.03 -13.05 7.24
CA PHE A 169 56.14 -11.60 7.41
C PHE A 169 57.04 -11.22 8.58
N LEU A 170 56.85 -11.85 9.75
CA LEU A 170 57.65 -11.59 10.97
C LEU A 170 59.12 -12.01 10.80
N GLU A 171 59.37 -13.15 10.14
CA GLU A 171 60.72 -13.66 9.87
C GLU A 171 61.51 -12.79 8.85
N SER A 172 60.83 -11.91 8.10
CA SER A 172 61.47 -11.04 7.10
C SER A 172 62.13 -9.77 7.68
N ILE A 173 61.97 -9.48 8.99
CA ILE A 173 62.42 -8.25 9.63
C ILE A 173 63.91 -8.33 9.99
N THR A 174 64.78 -7.84 9.10
CA THR A 174 66.23 -7.76 9.35
C THR A 174 66.59 -6.49 10.15
N LEU A 175 67.26 -6.63 11.29
CA LEU A 175 67.75 -5.50 12.09
C LEU A 175 69.21 -5.11 11.71
N PRO A 176 69.62 -3.83 11.82
CA PRO A 176 70.98 -3.39 11.51
C PRO A 176 72.04 -3.95 12.46
N ALA A 177 73.21 -4.29 11.91
CA ALA A 177 74.26 -5.05 12.60
C ALA A 177 75.21 -4.19 13.47
N THR A 178 74.71 -3.60 14.56
CA THR A 178 75.55 -3.02 15.64
C THR A 178 74.96 -3.23 17.03
N PHE A 179 74.97 -4.46 17.53
CA PHE A 179 74.71 -4.76 18.95
C PHE A 179 75.59 -5.93 19.44
N THR A 180 76.72 -5.60 20.07
CA THR A 180 77.48 -6.51 20.93
C THR A 180 76.96 -6.42 22.36
N THR A 181 76.84 -7.56 23.02
CA THR A 181 76.10 -7.70 24.30
C THR A 181 76.78 -7.02 25.50
N PRO A 182 76.01 -6.28 26.33
CA PRO A 182 76.31 -6.06 27.74
C PRO A 182 75.28 -6.73 28.67
N ASP A 183 75.80 -7.40 29.70
CA ASP A 183 75.20 -7.72 31.01
C ASP A 183 73.65 -7.56 31.19
N PRO A 184 72.89 -8.67 31.35
CA PRO A 184 71.45 -8.64 31.64
C PRO A 184 71.03 -7.87 32.91
N ALA A 185 71.95 -7.53 33.81
CA ALA A 185 71.63 -6.86 35.07
C ALA A 185 71.43 -5.34 34.98
N LYS A 186 71.70 -4.68 33.82
CA LYS A 186 71.72 -3.21 33.72
C LYS A 186 71.07 -2.61 32.47
N ILE A 187 69.77 -2.85 32.28
CA ILE A 187 68.94 -2.05 31.35
C ILE A 187 67.92 -1.24 32.18
N ALA A 188 67.93 0.08 32.01
CA ALA A 188 66.97 0.99 32.64
C ALA A 188 65.62 0.97 31.90
N ALA A 189 64.54 1.36 32.57
CA ALA A 189 63.16 1.19 32.11
C ALA A 189 62.72 2.09 30.92
N SER A 190 63.67 2.65 30.15
CA SER A 190 63.43 3.64 29.08
C SER A 190 63.41 3.07 27.65
N GLU A 191 63.81 1.82 27.41
CA GLU A 191 64.00 1.27 26.06
C GLU A 191 62.89 0.31 25.55
N LEU A 192 61.85 0.06 26.35
CA LEU A 192 60.70 -0.78 25.96
C LEU A 192 59.63 0.01 25.17
N SER A 193 60.02 0.52 23.99
CA SER A 193 59.15 1.27 23.07
C SER A 193 58.97 0.60 21.70
N SER A 194 59.57 -0.56 21.46
CA SER A 194 59.47 -1.30 20.19
C SER A 194 58.24 -2.22 20.13
N VAL A 195 57.54 -2.19 19.00
CA VAL A 195 56.24 -2.88 18.79
C VAL A 195 56.32 -4.40 18.94
N ALA A 196 57.51 -4.99 18.74
CA ALA A 196 57.74 -6.43 18.89
C ALA A 196 57.41 -6.96 20.31
N GLY A 197 57.69 -6.19 21.36
CA GLY A 197 57.44 -6.60 22.74
C GLY A 197 55.95 -6.76 23.08
N LEU A 198 55.08 -5.99 22.42
CA LEU A 198 53.62 -6.09 22.59
C LEU A 198 53.02 -7.22 21.73
N ALA A 199 53.57 -7.49 20.55
CA ALA A 199 53.13 -8.59 19.69
C ALA A 199 53.37 -9.96 20.32
N ALA A 200 54.53 -10.15 20.97
CA ALA A 200 54.88 -11.39 21.66
C ALA A 200 53.90 -11.76 22.79
N LEU A 201 53.33 -10.76 23.48
CA LEU A 201 52.38 -10.98 24.57
C LEU A 201 50.97 -11.36 24.09
N ALA A 202 50.62 -11.02 22.84
CA ALA A 202 49.30 -11.32 22.27
C ALA A 202 49.20 -12.77 21.75
N LEU A 203 50.26 -13.28 21.11
CA LEU A 203 50.27 -14.61 20.48
C LEU A 203 50.32 -15.79 21.46
N ALA A 204 50.74 -15.56 22.71
CA ALA A 204 50.74 -16.59 23.76
C ALA A 204 49.34 -16.96 24.28
N SER A 205 48.26 -16.36 23.76
CA SER A 205 46.95 -16.37 24.42
C SER A 205 45.99 -17.51 24.02
N ASP A 206 46.18 -18.23 22.92
CA ASP A 206 45.24 -19.27 22.47
C ASP A 206 45.58 -20.71 22.93
N GLN A 207 46.54 -20.90 23.84
CA GLN A 207 46.87 -22.23 24.43
C GLN A 207 46.93 -22.28 25.97
N ASP A 208 47.01 -21.15 26.69
CA ASP A 208 47.04 -21.12 28.17
C ASP A 208 46.09 -20.03 28.74
N PRO A 209 45.13 -20.37 29.64
CA PRO A 209 44.24 -19.40 30.27
C PRO A 209 44.88 -18.41 31.27
N MET A 210 46.11 -18.64 31.74
CA MET A 210 46.68 -17.95 32.92
C MET A 210 47.87 -17.01 32.63
N ALA A 211 48.48 -17.06 31.44
CA ALA A 211 49.81 -16.46 31.21
C ALA A 211 49.88 -14.92 31.00
N ALA A 212 48.76 -14.21 30.82
CA ALA A 212 48.76 -12.80 30.38
C ALA A 212 48.84 -11.77 31.54
N LEU A 213 50.06 -11.54 32.05
CA LEU A 213 50.36 -10.53 33.08
C LEU A 213 51.14 -9.33 32.49
N ALA A 214 50.54 -8.14 32.49
CA ALA A 214 51.20 -6.89 32.10
C ALA A 214 51.80 -6.18 33.33
N ARG A 215 53.11 -5.91 33.31
CA ARG A 215 53.80 -5.26 34.43
C ARG A 215 53.64 -3.73 34.39
N ASN A 216 53.12 -3.14 35.45
CA ASN A 216 53.08 -1.69 35.63
C ASN A 216 54.50 -1.15 35.82
N ALA A 217 54.96 -0.28 34.91
CA ALA A 217 56.32 0.26 34.91
C ALA A 217 56.65 1.17 36.11
N ALA A 218 55.65 1.78 36.76
CA ALA A 218 55.85 2.70 37.88
C ALA A 218 55.80 2.00 39.26
N THR A 219 55.02 0.92 39.41
CA THR A 219 54.87 0.20 40.70
C THR A 219 55.50 -1.19 40.70
N GLY A 220 55.93 -1.69 39.54
CA GLY A 220 56.53 -3.02 39.39
C GLY A 220 55.54 -4.19 39.51
N GLN A 221 54.28 -3.95 39.90
CA GLN A 221 53.23 -4.97 40.03
C GLN A 221 52.81 -5.54 38.67
N TYR A 222 52.47 -6.83 38.66
CA TYR A 222 51.85 -7.50 37.52
C TYR A 222 50.33 -7.37 37.60
N VAL A 223 49.72 -6.76 36.59
CA VAL A 223 48.28 -6.62 36.40
C VAL A 223 47.82 -7.71 35.43
N ARG A 224 46.75 -8.43 35.76
CA ARG A 224 46.14 -9.41 34.87
C ARG A 224 45.50 -8.67 33.70
N LEU A 225 45.87 -9.03 32.46
CA LEU A 225 45.12 -8.59 31.29
C LEU A 225 43.80 -9.35 31.26
N GLU A 226 42.73 -8.69 31.72
CA GLU A 226 41.37 -9.19 31.61
C GLU A 226 41.05 -9.43 30.13
N ARG A 227 40.71 -10.69 29.78
CA ARG A 227 40.18 -10.99 28.45
C ARG A 227 38.78 -10.38 28.38
N GLY A 228 38.53 -9.58 27.35
CA GLY A 228 37.18 -9.09 27.07
C GLY A 228 36.28 -10.24 26.61
N PRO A 229 34.96 -10.16 26.88
CA PRO A 229 34.01 -11.19 26.47
C PRO A 229 34.09 -11.41 24.95
N LEU A 230 34.15 -12.67 24.51
CA LEU A 230 34.17 -13.00 23.09
C LEU A 230 32.91 -13.79 22.73
N VAL A 231 32.03 -13.19 21.93
CA VAL A 231 30.93 -13.90 21.28
C VAL A 231 31.43 -14.45 19.95
N THR A 232 31.24 -15.75 19.72
CA THR A 232 31.69 -16.49 18.54
C THR A 232 30.55 -16.95 17.64
N ASP A 233 29.33 -17.07 18.17
CA ASP A 233 28.13 -17.51 17.43
C ASP A 233 26.85 -16.97 18.12
N TYR A 234 25.72 -16.91 17.39
CA TYR A 234 24.44 -16.38 17.89
C TYR A 234 23.23 -17.01 17.19
N SER A 235 22.09 -17.08 17.90
CA SER A 235 20.86 -17.65 17.33
C SER A 235 20.16 -16.72 16.32
N ALA A 236 20.26 -15.40 16.54
CA ALA A 236 19.68 -14.38 15.66
C ALA A 236 20.28 -13.00 15.96
N LEU A 237 20.26 -12.10 14.97
CA LEU A 237 20.44 -10.65 15.14
C LEU A 237 19.14 -9.87 14.86
N SER A 238 18.00 -10.54 14.96
CA SER A 238 16.67 -9.94 14.83
C SER A 238 15.67 -10.74 15.67
N GLY A 239 14.53 -10.14 15.96
CA GLY A 239 13.46 -10.75 16.75
C GLY A 239 12.53 -9.69 17.33
N ASP A 240 11.40 -10.13 17.86
CA ASP A 240 10.45 -9.22 18.51
C ASP A 240 10.79 -8.98 19.98
N GLU A 241 10.25 -7.89 20.54
CA GLU A 241 10.35 -7.58 21.97
C GLU A 241 9.75 -8.75 22.79
N GLY A 242 10.52 -9.30 23.72
CA GLY A 242 10.18 -10.52 24.45
C GLY A 242 10.65 -11.85 23.82
N ALA A 243 11.10 -11.87 22.56
CA ALA A 243 11.75 -13.04 21.97
C ALA A 243 13.20 -13.19 22.51
N LYS A 244 13.76 -14.40 22.46
CA LYS A 244 15.06 -14.71 23.09
C LYS A 244 16.19 -14.82 22.06
N ILE A 245 17.24 -14.02 22.23
CA ILE A 245 18.52 -14.20 21.53
C ILE A 245 19.43 -15.05 22.42
N THR A 246 20.07 -16.06 21.83
CA THR A 246 21.16 -16.81 22.47
C THR A 246 22.48 -16.40 21.84
N LEU A 247 23.47 -16.12 22.67
CA LEU A 247 24.85 -15.80 22.27
C LEU A 247 25.79 -16.88 22.83
N TYR A 248 26.73 -17.35 22.03
CA TYR A 248 27.71 -18.37 22.41
C TYR A 248 29.13 -17.79 22.32
N GLY A 249 30.05 -18.25 23.17
CA GLY A 249 31.37 -17.65 23.26
C GLY A 249 32.24 -18.16 24.41
N ARG A 250 33.05 -17.26 24.97
CA ARG A 250 33.88 -17.44 26.18
C ARG A 250 33.99 -16.14 26.97
N ASP A 251 34.39 -16.23 28.24
CA ASP A 251 34.53 -15.07 29.14
C ASP A 251 33.20 -14.29 29.27
N LEU A 252 32.05 -15.00 29.26
CA LEU A 252 30.70 -14.44 29.32
C LEU A 252 30.07 -14.49 30.73
N ALA A 253 30.77 -15.03 31.74
CA ALA A 253 30.26 -15.04 33.11
C ALA A 253 30.01 -13.61 33.63
N LEU A 254 28.85 -13.41 34.27
CA LEU A 254 28.38 -12.11 34.78
C LEU A 254 28.19 -11.02 33.69
N ALA A 255 28.18 -11.38 32.41
CA ALA A 255 28.02 -10.42 31.32
C ALA A 255 26.60 -9.84 31.23
N LEU A 256 26.50 -8.57 30.86
CA LEU A 256 25.26 -7.90 30.45
C LEU A 256 25.20 -7.82 28.93
N VAL A 257 24.01 -7.92 28.33
CA VAL A 257 23.82 -7.71 26.89
C VAL A 257 23.28 -6.31 26.64
N GLY A 258 23.95 -5.57 25.75
CA GLY A 258 23.62 -4.19 25.41
C GLY A 258 22.88 -4.09 24.08
N PHE A 259 21.72 -3.43 24.11
CA PHE A 259 20.98 -3.05 22.91
C PHE A 259 21.04 -1.52 22.78
N ASN A 260 21.71 -1.01 21.73
CA ASN A 260 21.96 0.43 21.52
C ASN A 260 22.62 1.13 22.73
N GLY A 261 23.41 0.39 23.51
CA GLY A 261 24.05 0.87 24.75
C GLY A 261 23.23 0.70 26.02
N ASN A 262 21.96 0.31 25.94
CA ASN A 262 21.14 -0.05 27.11
C ASN A 262 21.41 -1.51 27.49
N TYR A 263 22.05 -1.71 28.64
CA TYR A 263 22.49 -3.03 29.11
C TYR A 263 21.44 -3.70 30.02
N VAL A 264 21.12 -4.96 29.71
CA VAL A 264 20.24 -5.82 30.51
C VAL A 264 20.97 -7.08 31.00
N ALA A 265 20.50 -7.63 32.11
CA ALA A 265 20.94 -8.93 32.59
C ALA A 265 20.44 -10.06 31.67
N PRO A 266 21.22 -11.13 31.48
CA PRO A 266 20.78 -12.31 30.76
C PRO A 266 19.75 -13.11 31.56
N ASP A 267 18.99 -13.94 30.85
CA ASP A 267 18.03 -14.88 31.41
C ASP A 267 18.70 -15.96 32.28
N ALA A 268 17.89 -16.64 33.10
CA ALA A 268 18.33 -17.83 33.83
C ALA A 268 18.88 -18.92 32.88
N GLY A 269 20.01 -19.53 33.25
CA GLY A 269 20.75 -20.46 32.40
C GLY A 269 21.92 -19.84 31.63
N ALA A 270 22.26 -18.58 31.91
CA ALA A 270 23.54 -17.98 31.51
C ALA A 270 24.73 -18.75 32.11
N THR A 271 25.80 -18.90 31.33
CA THR A 271 27.06 -19.58 31.67
C THR A 271 28.22 -18.85 30.99
N ASP A 272 29.46 -19.16 31.35
CA ASP A 272 30.65 -18.50 30.78
C ASP A 272 30.79 -18.67 29.25
N THR A 273 30.15 -19.68 28.66
CA THR A 273 30.18 -19.94 27.21
C THR A 273 28.85 -19.69 26.51
N LYS A 274 27.79 -19.28 27.22
CA LYS A 274 26.45 -19.08 26.67
C LYS A 274 25.64 -18.05 27.46
N LEU A 275 25.19 -17.01 26.79
CA LEU A 275 24.14 -16.11 27.28
C LEU A 275 22.82 -16.43 26.57
N VAL A 276 21.71 -16.34 27.30
CA VAL A 276 20.38 -16.20 26.72
C VAL A 276 19.85 -14.86 27.20
N VAL A 277 19.23 -14.07 26.33
CA VAL A 277 18.65 -12.78 26.70
C VAL A 277 17.30 -12.58 26.03
N THR A 278 16.30 -12.23 26.82
CA THR A 278 15.01 -11.74 26.35
C THR A 278 15.19 -10.32 25.78
N ILE A 279 14.82 -10.09 24.51
CA ILE A 279 14.92 -8.78 23.85
C ILE A 279 14.09 -7.75 24.64
N PRO A 280 14.71 -6.65 25.13
CA PRO A 280 13.99 -5.66 25.93
C PRO A 280 12.92 -4.91 25.14
N THR A 281 11.89 -4.42 25.84
CA THR A 281 10.84 -3.59 25.24
C THR A 281 11.35 -2.21 24.83
N GLY A 282 10.83 -1.67 23.73
CA GLY A 282 11.19 -0.37 23.17
C GLY A 282 12.50 -0.34 22.37
N VAL A 283 13.16 -1.47 22.15
CA VAL A 283 14.43 -1.50 21.41
C VAL A 283 14.22 -1.24 19.90
N SER A 284 15.06 -0.37 19.35
CA SER A 284 15.16 -0.06 17.92
C SER A 284 16.37 -0.75 17.28
N THR A 285 16.40 -0.82 15.94
CA THR A 285 17.54 -1.35 15.18
C THR A 285 18.83 -0.57 15.48
N GLY A 286 19.93 -1.28 15.74
CA GLY A 286 21.24 -0.71 16.07
C GLY A 286 22.18 -1.71 16.77
N PRO A 287 23.29 -1.25 17.39
CA PRO A 287 24.33 -2.15 17.91
C PRO A 287 23.85 -3.12 19.00
N LEU A 288 24.19 -4.40 18.82
CA LEU A 288 24.13 -5.44 19.85
C LEU A 288 25.54 -5.65 20.42
N THR A 289 25.70 -5.54 21.74
CA THR A 289 26.97 -5.68 22.45
C THR A 289 26.86 -6.62 23.64
N VAL A 290 28.01 -7.10 24.14
CA VAL A 290 28.13 -7.80 25.43
C VAL A 290 29.15 -7.07 26.29
N LYS A 291 28.88 -6.91 27.58
CA LYS A 291 29.71 -6.17 28.53
C LYS A 291 30.01 -7.00 29.78
N VAL A 292 31.29 -7.13 30.12
CA VAL A 292 31.78 -7.70 31.39
C VAL A 292 32.67 -6.65 32.04
N GLY A 293 32.34 -6.24 33.28
CA GLY A 293 33.06 -5.15 33.95
C GLY A 293 33.05 -3.86 33.11
N ASN A 294 34.23 -3.41 32.69
CA ASN A 294 34.40 -2.27 31.77
C ASN A 294 34.64 -2.67 30.30
N LEU A 295 34.79 -3.96 30.01
CA LEU A 295 35.10 -4.48 28.67
C LEU A 295 33.81 -4.72 27.89
N ILE A 296 33.77 -4.23 26.65
CA ILE A 296 32.61 -4.30 25.76
C ILE A 296 33.03 -4.93 24.43
N ALA A 297 32.30 -5.94 23.99
CA ALA A 297 32.44 -6.55 22.67
C ALA A 297 31.18 -6.31 21.81
N THR A 298 31.38 -5.99 20.53
CA THR A 298 30.28 -5.88 19.57
C THR A 298 29.95 -7.25 18.98
N VAL A 299 28.68 -7.64 19.04
CA VAL A 299 28.16 -8.87 18.42
C VAL A 299 27.76 -8.61 16.97
N GLY A 300 27.13 -7.47 16.72
CA GLY A 300 26.62 -7.08 15.40
C GLY A 300 25.60 -5.95 15.51
N THR A 301 24.67 -5.90 14.55
CA THR A 301 23.54 -4.98 14.56
C THR A 301 22.26 -5.78 14.81
N TYR A 302 21.62 -5.57 15.96
CA TYR A 302 20.25 -6.02 16.18
C TYR A 302 19.30 -5.27 15.26
N THR A 303 18.40 -6.01 14.60
CA THR A 303 17.38 -5.47 13.70
C THR A 303 15.99 -5.74 14.26
N SER A 304 15.29 -4.69 14.67
CA SER A 304 13.88 -4.77 15.06
C SER A 304 13.02 -5.02 13.82
N PRO A 305 12.19 -6.06 13.77
CA PRO A 305 11.28 -6.32 12.66
C PRO A 305 10.33 -5.15 12.42
N ALA A 306 10.40 -4.56 11.23
CA ALA A 306 9.53 -3.45 10.83
C ALA A 306 8.26 -4.01 10.18
N PHE A 307 7.09 -3.52 10.59
CA PHE A 307 5.85 -3.89 9.94
C PHE A 307 5.81 -3.38 8.49
N THR A 308 5.40 -4.24 7.57
CA THR A 308 4.97 -3.90 6.21
C THR A 308 3.44 -3.75 6.19
N ILE A 309 2.93 -2.71 5.53
CA ILE A 309 1.49 -2.51 5.33
C ILE A 309 1.05 -2.95 3.93
N ALA A 310 -0.09 -3.64 3.86
CA ALA A 310 -0.80 -3.89 2.61
C ALA A 310 -2.31 -3.80 2.80
N THR A 311 -3.06 -3.61 1.73
CA THR A 311 -4.49 -3.92 1.67
C THR A 311 -4.69 -5.43 1.72
N PHE A 312 -5.71 -5.85 2.47
CA PHE A 312 -6.14 -7.23 2.63
C PHE A 312 -7.51 -7.47 2.00
N ALA A 313 -8.41 -6.48 2.10
CA ALA A 313 -9.69 -6.46 1.39
C ALA A 313 -10.08 -5.03 1.00
N GLY A 314 -10.86 -4.87 -0.07
CA GLY A 314 -11.39 -3.58 -0.48
C GLY A 314 -10.61 -2.91 -1.61
N THR A 315 -11.32 -2.42 -2.63
CA THR A 315 -10.76 -1.64 -3.75
C THR A 315 -11.72 -0.53 -4.21
N SER A 316 -11.15 0.56 -4.73
CA SER A 316 -11.84 1.64 -5.44
C SER A 316 -11.80 1.50 -6.97
N ARG A 317 -11.32 0.37 -7.50
CA ARG A 317 -11.12 0.12 -8.94
C ARG A 317 -11.38 -1.34 -9.33
N PRO A 318 -12.12 -1.61 -10.43
CA PRO A 318 -12.30 -2.96 -10.94
C PRO A 318 -11.01 -3.55 -11.50
N ALA A 319 -10.69 -4.77 -11.04
CA ALA A 319 -9.66 -5.59 -11.64
C ALA A 319 -10.15 -6.19 -12.98
N PRO A 320 -9.35 -6.16 -14.06
CA PRO A 320 -9.77 -6.50 -15.42
C PRO A 320 -10.41 -7.88 -15.66
N SER A 321 -10.30 -8.80 -14.72
CA SER A 321 -10.82 -10.18 -14.80
C SER A 321 -12.00 -10.44 -13.86
N THR A 322 -12.69 -9.39 -13.41
CA THR A 322 -13.87 -9.51 -12.53
C THR A 322 -15.17 -9.32 -13.30
N LEU A 323 -16.19 -10.12 -13.00
CA LEU A 323 -17.49 -10.02 -13.66
C LEU A 323 -18.21 -8.74 -13.27
N ALA A 324 -18.66 -7.98 -14.26
CA ALA A 324 -19.34 -6.70 -14.10
C ALA A 324 -20.64 -6.81 -13.28
N THR A 325 -21.31 -7.96 -13.33
CA THR A 325 -22.50 -8.30 -12.51
C THR A 325 -22.22 -8.31 -11.02
N ASN A 326 -20.98 -8.55 -10.60
CA ASN A 326 -20.61 -8.70 -9.19
C ASN A 326 -20.23 -7.35 -8.54
N TRP A 327 -20.19 -6.27 -9.31
CA TRP A 327 -19.78 -4.92 -8.91
C TRP A 327 -20.95 -4.03 -8.45
N ALA A 328 -20.67 -3.05 -7.60
CA ALA A 328 -21.58 -1.96 -7.25
C ALA A 328 -21.23 -0.73 -8.11
N ILE A 329 -22.19 -0.20 -8.87
CA ILE A 329 -21.99 0.83 -9.90
C ILE A 329 -23.04 1.94 -9.84
N TYR A 330 -22.77 3.10 -10.42
CA TYR A 330 -23.72 4.22 -10.54
C TYR A 330 -23.86 4.71 -11.99
N PRO A 331 -24.29 3.84 -12.93
CA PRO A 331 -24.24 4.14 -14.35
C PRO A 331 -25.11 5.36 -14.71
N ARG A 332 -24.61 6.19 -15.63
CA ARG A 332 -25.37 7.25 -16.31
C ARG A 332 -25.37 7.01 -17.82
N GLY A 333 -24.75 7.89 -18.60
CA GLY A 333 -24.58 7.75 -20.04
C GLY A 333 -23.69 6.56 -20.39
N MET A 334 -23.98 5.98 -21.55
CA MET A 334 -23.34 4.76 -22.04
C MET A 334 -23.14 4.84 -23.55
N ALA A 335 -22.14 4.14 -24.06
CA ALA A 335 -21.93 3.92 -25.50
C ALA A 335 -21.34 2.52 -25.70
N ALA A 336 -21.73 1.83 -26.77
CA ALA A 336 -21.09 0.58 -27.18
C ALA A 336 -20.08 0.84 -28.31
N ASP A 337 -19.06 -0.02 -28.43
CA ASP A 337 -18.21 -0.08 -29.62
C ASP A 337 -18.57 -1.27 -30.53
N ASN A 338 -18.15 -1.17 -31.80
CA ASN A 338 -18.29 -2.24 -32.79
C ASN A 338 -17.41 -3.47 -32.50
N LEU A 339 -16.65 -3.47 -31.40
CA LEU A 339 -15.81 -4.58 -30.93
C LEU A 339 -16.47 -5.35 -29.77
N GLY A 340 -17.75 -5.11 -29.50
CA GLY A 340 -18.53 -5.84 -28.50
C GLY A 340 -18.23 -5.41 -27.06
N ASN A 341 -17.91 -4.14 -26.83
CA ASN A 341 -17.74 -3.59 -25.48
C ASN A 341 -18.74 -2.47 -25.19
N LEU A 342 -19.17 -2.36 -23.95
CA LEU A 342 -20.03 -1.28 -23.44
C LEU A 342 -19.24 -0.40 -22.48
N TYR A 343 -19.17 0.89 -22.77
CA TYR A 343 -18.60 1.92 -21.90
C TYR A 343 -19.72 2.61 -21.15
N PHE A 344 -19.48 2.95 -19.87
CA PHE A 344 -20.43 3.72 -19.07
C PHE A 344 -19.71 4.65 -18.08
N THR A 345 -20.27 5.83 -17.84
CA THR A 345 -19.80 6.70 -16.75
C THR A 345 -20.46 6.31 -15.43
N SER A 346 -19.75 6.53 -14.33
CA SER A 346 -20.25 6.31 -12.97
C SER A 346 -20.05 7.59 -12.14
N ASP A 347 -21.07 8.45 -12.12
CA ASP A 347 -20.99 9.84 -11.63
C ASP A 347 -20.43 9.92 -10.19
N GLN A 348 -21.02 9.16 -9.27
CA GLN A 348 -20.67 9.11 -7.84
C GLN A 348 -19.30 8.48 -7.57
N ALA A 349 -18.74 7.75 -8.55
CA ALA A 349 -17.41 7.14 -8.45
C ALA A 349 -16.33 8.00 -9.12
N HIS A 350 -16.73 9.02 -9.88
CA HIS A 350 -15.83 9.88 -10.68
C HIS A 350 -14.95 9.06 -11.64
N GLN A 351 -15.57 8.04 -12.25
CA GLN A 351 -14.91 7.00 -13.03
C GLN A 351 -15.71 6.67 -14.30
N VAL A 352 -15.01 6.14 -15.31
CA VAL A 352 -15.58 5.60 -16.55
C VAL A 352 -15.07 4.17 -16.71
N PHE A 353 -15.99 3.25 -16.95
CA PHE A 353 -15.74 1.83 -17.01
C PHE A 353 -16.05 1.26 -18.40
N LYS A 354 -15.45 0.11 -18.71
CA LYS A 354 -15.70 -0.70 -19.91
C LYS A 354 -16.05 -2.12 -19.48
N VAL A 355 -17.12 -2.67 -20.06
CA VAL A 355 -17.51 -4.08 -19.95
C VAL A 355 -17.30 -4.74 -21.30
N ASN A 356 -16.55 -5.83 -21.36
CA ASN A 356 -16.51 -6.68 -22.55
C ASN A 356 -17.77 -7.56 -22.56
N LEU A 357 -18.64 -7.42 -23.55
CA LEU A 357 -19.98 -8.03 -23.53
C LEU A 357 -19.96 -9.56 -23.77
N ALA A 358 -18.86 -10.08 -24.33
CA ALA A 358 -18.68 -11.52 -24.57
C ALA A 358 -18.19 -12.28 -23.33
N THR A 359 -17.29 -11.68 -22.53
CA THR A 359 -16.77 -12.29 -21.28
C THR A 359 -17.49 -11.83 -20.02
N GLY A 360 -18.20 -10.69 -20.07
CA GLY A 360 -18.81 -10.05 -18.91
C GLY A 360 -17.82 -9.36 -17.97
N PHE A 361 -16.53 -9.27 -18.30
CA PHE A 361 -15.52 -8.65 -17.43
C PHE A 361 -15.54 -7.11 -17.49
N ILE A 362 -15.32 -6.47 -16.33
CA ILE A 362 -15.24 -5.01 -16.18
C ILE A 362 -13.80 -4.52 -16.00
N THR A 363 -13.49 -3.39 -16.65
CA THR A 363 -12.23 -2.64 -16.54
C THR A 363 -12.49 -1.18 -16.22
N LEU A 364 -11.56 -0.55 -15.50
CA LEU A 364 -11.48 0.91 -15.39
C LEU A 364 -10.83 1.47 -16.65
N VAL A 365 -11.45 2.47 -17.28
CA VAL A 365 -10.87 3.19 -18.42
C VAL A 365 -10.31 4.54 -17.99
N ALA A 366 -11.10 5.33 -17.24
CA ALA A 366 -10.69 6.67 -16.82
C ALA A 366 -11.21 7.02 -15.42
N GLY A 367 -10.51 7.94 -14.75
CA GLY A 367 -10.88 8.45 -13.44
C GLY A 367 -10.19 7.73 -12.29
N ALA A 368 -9.54 8.47 -11.40
CA ALA A 368 -8.75 7.89 -10.32
C ALA A 368 -9.60 7.27 -9.18
N GLY A 369 -10.89 7.62 -9.10
CA GLY A 369 -11.78 7.35 -7.96
C GLY A 369 -11.93 8.52 -6.98
N GLN A 370 -11.55 9.74 -7.39
CA GLN A 370 -11.58 10.97 -6.59
C GLN A 370 -12.04 12.14 -7.48
N TYR A 371 -12.71 13.14 -6.89
CA TYR A 371 -13.12 14.34 -7.62
C TYR A 371 -11.95 15.28 -7.86
N GLY A 372 -12.08 16.12 -8.88
CA GLY A 372 -11.09 17.14 -9.27
C GLY A 372 -10.77 17.05 -10.76
N MET A 373 -9.66 17.67 -11.17
CA MET A 373 -9.28 17.82 -12.57
C MET A 373 -7.83 17.39 -12.80
N THR A 374 -7.57 16.67 -13.88
CA THR A 374 -6.21 16.45 -14.41
C THR A 374 -6.21 16.67 -15.92
N LEU A 375 -5.28 17.49 -16.42
CA LEU A 375 -5.29 17.95 -17.81
C LEU A 375 -4.91 16.86 -18.81
N SER A 376 -3.93 16.02 -18.47
CA SER A 376 -3.50 14.85 -19.25
C SER A 376 -2.77 13.80 -18.41
N GLY A 377 -2.57 12.60 -18.95
CA GLY A 377 -1.81 11.50 -18.35
C GLY A 377 -2.50 10.14 -18.52
N PRO A 378 -2.00 9.04 -17.92
CA PRO A 378 -2.67 7.74 -17.96
C PRO A 378 -4.10 7.85 -17.41
N ALA A 379 -5.11 7.49 -18.20
CA ALA A 379 -6.51 7.85 -17.96
C ALA A 379 -7.05 7.34 -16.62
N THR A 380 -6.64 6.15 -16.20
CA THR A 380 -6.98 5.54 -14.90
C THR A 380 -6.40 6.28 -13.69
N SER A 381 -5.50 7.24 -13.90
CA SER A 381 -4.84 8.02 -12.85
C SER A 381 -5.23 9.50 -12.87
N CYS A 382 -5.91 9.98 -13.91
CA CYS A 382 -6.45 11.33 -13.99
C CYS A 382 -7.68 11.51 -13.09
N LEU A 383 -7.82 12.70 -12.49
CA LEU A 383 -9.04 13.12 -11.80
C LEU A 383 -10.12 13.56 -12.80
N LEU A 384 -11.37 13.22 -12.47
CA LEU A 384 -12.61 13.62 -13.14
C LEU A 384 -13.59 14.13 -12.08
N GLN A 385 -14.61 14.89 -12.46
CA GLN A 385 -15.63 15.39 -11.54
C GLN A 385 -17.04 15.11 -12.07
N GLY A 386 -17.65 14.04 -11.55
CA GLY A 386 -19.05 13.66 -11.82
C GLY A 386 -19.42 13.45 -13.30
N PRO A 387 -18.71 12.61 -14.06
CA PRO A 387 -18.90 12.46 -15.49
C PRO A 387 -20.28 11.88 -15.85
N GLN A 388 -21.06 12.58 -16.68
CA GLN A 388 -22.46 12.19 -16.98
C GLN A 388 -22.63 11.37 -18.27
N SER A 389 -21.78 11.58 -19.28
CA SER A 389 -21.88 10.90 -20.58
C SER A 389 -20.52 10.47 -21.11
N VAL A 390 -20.55 9.40 -21.91
CA VAL A 390 -19.42 8.84 -22.65
C VAL A 390 -19.89 8.52 -24.07
N ALA A 391 -19.04 8.78 -25.06
CA ALA A 391 -19.27 8.48 -26.47
C ALA A 391 -18.04 7.81 -27.08
N VAL A 392 -18.23 6.87 -28.01
CA VAL A 392 -17.15 6.24 -28.78
C VAL A 392 -17.10 6.89 -30.16
N HIS A 393 -15.92 7.32 -30.61
CA HIS A 393 -15.76 7.93 -31.94
C HIS A 393 -15.90 6.85 -33.03
N PRO A 394 -16.87 6.98 -33.96
CA PRO A 394 -17.30 5.86 -34.81
C PRO A 394 -16.20 5.35 -35.77
N LEU A 395 -15.27 6.23 -36.17
CA LEU A 395 -14.20 5.91 -37.12
C LEU A 395 -12.89 5.45 -36.47
N THR A 396 -12.69 5.69 -35.16
CA THR A 396 -11.39 5.44 -34.48
C THR A 396 -11.48 4.56 -33.23
N GLY A 397 -12.68 4.39 -32.66
CA GLY A 397 -12.88 3.66 -31.40
C GLY A 397 -12.40 4.40 -30.15
N GLU A 398 -11.90 5.63 -30.30
CA GLU A 398 -11.42 6.46 -29.18
C GLU A 398 -12.59 6.94 -28.32
N LEU A 399 -12.33 7.13 -27.02
CA LEU A 399 -13.39 7.38 -26.04
C LEU A 399 -13.44 8.86 -25.64
N TYR A 400 -14.63 9.44 -25.65
CA TYR A 400 -14.88 10.83 -25.31
C TYR A 400 -15.78 10.90 -24.08
N ILE A 401 -15.43 11.72 -23.09
CA ILE A 401 -16.07 11.76 -21.76
C ILE A 401 -16.51 13.19 -21.44
N ALA A 402 -17.78 13.37 -21.11
CA ALA A 402 -18.29 14.62 -20.55
C ALA A 402 -17.89 14.71 -19.08
N ASP A 403 -16.84 15.48 -18.78
CA ASP A 403 -16.31 15.68 -17.43
C ASP A 403 -17.07 16.85 -16.78
N THR A 404 -18.36 16.58 -16.50
CA THR A 404 -19.42 17.57 -16.34
C THR A 404 -19.15 18.61 -15.25
N GLY A 405 -18.63 18.19 -14.09
CA GLY A 405 -18.29 19.09 -12.99
C GLY A 405 -17.03 19.94 -13.24
N ASN A 406 -16.24 19.61 -14.25
CA ASN A 406 -15.08 20.37 -14.72
C ASN A 406 -15.38 21.18 -16.01
N ASN A 407 -16.64 21.20 -16.49
CA ASN A 407 -17.08 21.96 -17.68
C ASN A 407 -16.24 21.72 -18.96
N ARG A 408 -15.78 20.47 -19.17
CA ARG A 408 -14.93 20.09 -20.30
C ARG A 408 -15.32 18.73 -20.91
N ILE A 409 -14.83 18.47 -22.12
CA ILE A 409 -14.80 17.14 -22.73
C ILE A 409 -13.37 16.60 -22.66
N CYS A 410 -13.21 15.39 -22.15
CA CYS A 410 -11.97 14.64 -22.19
C CYS A 410 -11.96 13.66 -23.37
N LYS A 411 -10.79 13.38 -23.92
CA LYS A 411 -10.53 12.26 -24.84
C LYS A 411 -9.65 11.23 -24.14
N VAL A 412 -9.87 9.95 -24.42
CA VAL A 412 -8.94 8.86 -24.10
C VAL A 412 -8.50 8.20 -25.41
N ASP A 413 -7.19 8.15 -25.62
CA ASP A 413 -6.57 7.56 -26.81
C ASP A 413 -6.53 6.01 -26.76
N ALA A 414 -6.13 5.39 -27.88
CA ALA A 414 -5.98 3.94 -27.97
C ALA A 414 -4.85 3.34 -27.10
N ALA A 415 -3.97 4.17 -26.53
CA ALA A 415 -2.93 3.78 -25.58
C ALA A 415 -3.37 3.92 -24.11
N GLY A 416 -4.58 4.43 -23.86
CA GLY A 416 -5.13 4.63 -22.52
C GLY A 416 -4.70 5.92 -21.83
N ASN A 417 -4.20 6.92 -22.57
CA ASN A 417 -3.95 8.26 -22.02
C ASN A 417 -5.19 9.14 -22.16
N LEU A 418 -5.52 9.88 -21.10
CA LEU A 418 -6.49 10.94 -21.13
C LEU A 418 -5.83 12.27 -21.53
N SER A 419 -6.55 13.08 -22.31
CA SER A 419 -6.27 14.48 -22.55
C SER A 419 -7.56 15.31 -22.47
N THR A 420 -7.43 16.63 -22.41
CA THR A 420 -8.56 17.55 -22.56
C THR A 420 -8.78 17.80 -24.05
N PHE A 421 -9.97 17.52 -24.56
CA PHE A 421 -10.33 17.69 -25.97
C PHE A 421 -10.98 19.05 -26.23
N ALA A 422 -11.88 19.48 -25.35
CA ALA A 422 -12.55 20.77 -25.45
C ALA A 422 -12.85 21.33 -24.05
N GLY A 423 -12.69 22.64 -23.87
CA GLY A 423 -12.83 23.31 -22.57
C GLY A 423 -11.61 23.16 -21.64
N PRO A 424 -11.72 23.51 -20.35
CA PRO A 424 -12.91 24.02 -19.67
C PRO A 424 -13.38 25.35 -20.28
N ASP A 425 -14.67 25.43 -20.62
CA ASP A 425 -15.20 26.59 -21.35
C ASP A 425 -16.59 27.02 -20.89
N ALA A 426 -16.67 28.19 -20.25
CA ALA A 426 -17.93 28.85 -19.93
C ALA A 426 -18.67 29.34 -21.19
N THR A 427 -17.93 29.58 -22.29
CA THR A 427 -18.40 29.89 -23.65
C THR A 427 -19.56 29.00 -24.10
N HIS A 428 -19.26 27.70 -24.20
CA HIS A 428 -20.06 26.68 -24.87
C HIS A 428 -20.36 25.45 -24.00
N LEU A 429 -19.45 25.04 -23.10
CA LEU A 429 -19.47 23.75 -22.39
C LEU A 429 -19.86 23.87 -20.89
N GLN A 430 -20.93 24.58 -20.58
CA GLN A 430 -21.46 24.65 -19.21
C GLN A 430 -22.27 23.38 -18.86
N GLN A 431 -21.77 22.58 -17.92
CA GLN A 431 -22.29 21.26 -17.56
C GLN A 431 -22.61 20.39 -18.80
N PRO A 432 -21.59 19.93 -19.56
CA PRO A 432 -21.80 19.00 -20.67
C PRO A 432 -22.43 17.71 -20.13
N TRP A 433 -23.60 17.35 -20.66
CA TRP A 433 -24.50 16.40 -20.04
C TRP A 433 -24.70 15.15 -20.88
N GLY A 434 -25.24 15.30 -22.09
CA GLY A 434 -25.37 14.25 -23.09
C GLY A 434 -24.40 14.48 -24.24
N MET A 435 -23.97 13.41 -24.91
CA MET A 435 -23.12 13.47 -26.10
C MET A 435 -23.48 12.39 -27.11
N ALA A 436 -23.35 12.70 -28.41
CA ALA A 436 -23.45 11.74 -29.50
C ALA A 436 -22.59 12.18 -30.71
N PHE A 437 -22.03 11.22 -31.44
CA PHE A 437 -21.35 11.45 -32.71
C PHE A 437 -22.32 11.26 -33.89
N ASP A 438 -22.10 12.00 -34.98
CA ASP A 438 -22.67 11.66 -36.30
C ASP A 438 -21.78 10.65 -37.07
N SER A 439 -22.23 10.22 -38.25
CA SER A 439 -21.50 9.28 -39.10
C SER A 439 -20.11 9.77 -39.55
N THR A 440 -19.87 11.09 -39.51
CA THR A 440 -18.64 11.74 -39.97
C THR A 440 -17.60 11.93 -38.87
N GLY A 441 -18.03 11.87 -37.60
CA GLY A 441 -17.17 12.10 -36.42
C GLY A 441 -17.31 13.48 -35.78
N ILE A 442 -18.33 14.28 -36.13
CA ILE A 442 -18.65 15.52 -35.40
C ILE A 442 -19.32 15.16 -34.08
N LEU A 443 -18.85 15.73 -32.97
CA LEU A 443 -19.35 15.44 -31.63
C LEU A 443 -20.37 16.50 -31.20
N TYR A 444 -21.62 16.08 -31.03
CA TYR A 444 -22.70 16.92 -30.52
C TYR A 444 -22.78 16.77 -29.01
N VAL A 445 -22.70 17.90 -28.30
CA VAL A 445 -22.70 18.01 -26.84
C VAL A 445 -23.89 18.84 -26.38
N LEU A 446 -24.71 18.26 -25.50
CA LEU A 446 -25.83 18.93 -24.87
C LEU A 446 -25.38 19.54 -23.53
N SER A 447 -25.32 20.87 -23.46
CA SER A 447 -24.81 21.62 -22.30
C SER A 447 -25.96 22.10 -21.44
N ARG A 448 -26.17 21.42 -20.31
CA ARG A 448 -27.36 21.56 -19.44
C ARG A 448 -27.52 22.95 -18.84
N ALA A 449 -26.46 23.53 -18.31
CA ALA A 449 -26.53 24.82 -17.62
C ALA A 449 -26.64 26.03 -18.57
N ALA A 450 -26.55 25.80 -19.89
CA ALA A 450 -26.68 26.81 -20.93
C ALA A 450 -27.78 26.47 -21.96
N ASP A 451 -28.68 25.54 -21.63
CA ASP A 451 -29.87 25.12 -22.41
C ASP A 451 -29.66 24.96 -23.93
N ARG A 452 -28.52 24.39 -24.35
CA ARG A 452 -28.11 24.36 -25.77
C ARG A 452 -27.40 23.10 -26.22
N VAL A 453 -27.35 22.90 -27.53
CA VAL A 453 -26.44 21.96 -28.20
C VAL A 453 -25.27 22.72 -28.80
N THR A 454 -24.06 22.29 -28.47
CA THR A 454 -22.80 22.69 -29.09
C THR A 454 -22.31 21.53 -29.96
N LYS A 455 -21.77 21.81 -31.14
CA LYS A 455 -21.01 20.83 -31.93
C LYS A 455 -19.51 21.11 -31.80
N LEU A 456 -18.72 20.05 -31.71
CA LEU A 456 -17.26 20.08 -31.68
C LEU A 456 -16.76 19.45 -32.98
N ASP A 457 -15.82 20.13 -33.66
CA ASP A 457 -15.11 19.53 -34.79
C ASP A 457 -14.02 18.54 -34.34
N ALA A 458 -13.33 17.93 -35.31
CA ALA A 458 -12.27 16.96 -35.05
C ALA A 458 -11.06 17.52 -34.25
N SER A 459 -10.92 18.85 -34.13
CA SER A 459 -9.91 19.52 -33.32
C SER A 459 -10.42 19.95 -31.93
N GLY A 460 -11.71 19.76 -31.65
CA GLY A 460 -12.34 20.11 -30.37
C GLY A 460 -12.84 21.56 -30.29
N VAL A 461 -12.90 22.30 -31.40
CA VAL A 461 -13.39 23.69 -31.40
C VAL A 461 -14.91 23.73 -31.26
N PRO A 462 -15.47 24.41 -30.24
CA PRO A 462 -16.91 24.49 -30.04
C PRO A 462 -17.56 25.54 -30.95
N THR A 463 -18.67 25.15 -31.56
CA THR A 463 -19.61 26.06 -32.22
C THR A 463 -21.04 25.76 -31.82
N LEU A 464 -21.91 26.77 -31.83
CA LEU A 464 -23.33 26.59 -31.54
C LEU A 464 -24.00 25.72 -32.62
N PHE A 465 -24.88 24.81 -32.19
CA PHE A 465 -25.75 24.05 -33.08
C PHE A 465 -27.25 24.33 -32.86
N ALA A 466 -27.71 24.43 -31.61
CA ALA A 466 -29.10 24.77 -31.30
C ALA A 466 -29.27 25.40 -29.92
N GLY A 467 -30.30 26.23 -29.71
CA GLY A 467 -30.78 26.60 -28.37
C GLY A 467 -30.26 27.89 -27.74
N THR A 468 -30.16 29.01 -28.47
CA THR A 468 -29.77 30.31 -27.88
C THR A 468 -30.77 31.44 -28.04
N GLY A 469 -31.95 31.19 -28.62
CA GLY A 469 -32.99 32.20 -28.79
C GLY A 469 -34.25 31.92 -27.98
N SER A 470 -35.27 32.74 -28.23
CA SER A 470 -36.56 32.70 -27.53
C SER A 470 -37.67 32.01 -28.33
N ASP A 471 -37.40 31.56 -29.56
CA ASP A 471 -38.42 31.04 -30.46
C ASP A 471 -38.93 29.65 -30.01
N THR A 472 -40.24 29.54 -29.79
CA THR A 472 -40.91 28.30 -29.37
C THR A 472 -41.69 27.63 -30.50
N GLY A 473 -41.54 28.13 -31.73
CA GLY A 473 -42.18 27.60 -32.94
C GLY A 473 -41.64 26.26 -33.43
N GLU A 474 -42.21 25.82 -34.55
CA GLU A 474 -41.93 24.54 -35.20
C GLU A 474 -41.38 24.74 -36.61
N ASN A 475 -40.39 23.94 -37.01
CA ASN A 475 -39.59 24.10 -38.24
C ASN A 475 -38.83 25.44 -38.31
N VAL A 476 -38.50 26.00 -37.16
CA VAL A 476 -37.74 27.26 -37.02
C VAL A 476 -36.23 27.01 -37.02
N SER A 477 -35.44 28.07 -37.18
CA SER A 477 -33.97 28.03 -37.08
C SER A 477 -33.51 27.46 -35.73
N ALA A 478 -32.72 26.37 -35.75
CA ALA A 478 -32.32 25.65 -34.54
C ALA A 478 -31.50 26.52 -33.55
N VAL A 479 -30.69 27.44 -34.06
CA VAL A 479 -29.90 28.38 -33.22
C VAL A 479 -30.77 29.46 -32.57
N SER A 480 -31.89 29.83 -33.23
CA SER A 480 -32.86 30.83 -32.78
C SER A 480 -33.95 30.26 -31.88
N ALA A 481 -34.11 28.94 -31.86
CA ALA A 481 -35.04 28.25 -30.98
C ALA A 481 -34.65 28.37 -29.50
N LYS A 482 -35.65 28.36 -28.64
CA LYS A 482 -35.52 28.03 -27.22
C LYS A 482 -35.46 26.51 -27.08
N LEU A 483 -34.57 26.04 -26.21
CA LEU A 483 -34.68 24.73 -25.56
C LEU A 483 -34.90 24.93 -24.06
N ASP A 484 -35.52 23.96 -23.40
CA ASP A 484 -35.50 23.78 -21.95
C ASP A 484 -34.99 22.36 -21.65
N VAL A 485 -33.65 22.25 -21.65
CA VAL A 485 -32.86 21.02 -21.47
C VAL A 485 -33.10 20.45 -20.07
N GLY A 486 -33.26 21.37 -19.11
CA GLY A 486 -34.00 21.14 -17.88
C GLY A 486 -33.18 20.60 -16.73
N ASN A 487 -33.55 21.03 -15.51
CA ASN A 487 -32.98 20.57 -14.27
C ASN A 487 -33.85 19.47 -13.64
N GLY A 488 -33.75 18.26 -14.19
CA GLY A 488 -34.47 17.09 -13.68
C GLY A 488 -34.11 16.72 -12.24
N PHE A 489 -35.06 16.13 -11.53
CA PHE A 489 -34.89 15.72 -10.14
C PHE A 489 -33.74 14.72 -10.03
N GLY A 490 -32.95 14.80 -8.97
CA GLY A 490 -31.86 13.83 -8.73
C GLY A 490 -30.75 13.79 -9.78
N GLY A 491 -30.53 14.85 -10.56
CA GLY A 491 -29.54 14.80 -11.64
C GLY A 491 -29.99 13.88 -12.77
N GLU A 492 -31.29 13.86 -13.07
CA GLU A 492 -31.80 13.58 -14.40
C GLU A 492 -31.67 14.83 -15.27
N GLY A 493 -31.55 14.65 -16.58
CA GLY A 493 -31.40 15.73 -17.54
C GLY A 493 -31.46 15.15 -18.96
N ALA A 494 -31.84 15.99 -19.91
CA ALA A 494 -32.12 15.59 -21.30
C ALA A 494 -31.01 14.76 -21.97
N GLY A 495 -31.42 13.82 -22.81
CA GLY A 495 -30.54 13.03 -23.68
C GLY A 495 -30.49 13.57 -25.11
N ILE A 496 -29.39 13.25 -25.80
CA ILE A 496 -29.13 13.52 -27.21
C ILE A 496 -28.74 12.21 -27.91
N ALA A 497 -29.21 12.01 -29.14
CA ALA A 497 -28.81 10.91 -30.00
C ALA A 497 -28.81 11.37 -31.47
N VAL A 498 -28.00 10.73 -32.31
CA VAL A 498 -28.01 10.95 -33.77
C VAL A 498 -28.68 9.76 -34.46
N GLY A 499 -29.53 10.02 -35.45
CA GLY A 499 -30.18 9.00 -36.26
C GLY A 499 -29.31 8.47 -37.40
N PRO A 500 -29.72 7.39 -38.08
CA PRO A 500 -29.05 6.89 -39.29
C PRO A 500 -29.14 7.85 -40.49
N ASP A 501 -29.87 8.96 -40.35
CA ASP A 501 -29.96 10.09 -41.29
C ASP A 501 -29.13 11.31 -40.86
N ASP A 502 -28.18 11.12 -39.94
CA ASP A 502 -27.34 12.14 -39.28
C ASP A 502 -28.12 13.30 -38.61
N ALA A 503 -29.43 13.13 -38.42
CA ALA A 503 -30.25 14.12 -37.74
C ALA A 503 -30.17 13.96 -36.22
N VAL A 504 -30.13 15.10 -35.51
CA VAL A 504 -29.92 15.14 -34.07
C VAL A 504 -31.25 15.15 -33.34
N TYR A 505 -31.50 14.15 -32.50
CA TYR A 505 -32.70 14.01 -31.68
C TYR A 505 -32.41 14.41 -30.23
N LEU A 506 -33.30 15.20 -29.64
CA LEU A 506 -33.18 15.76 -28.29
C LEU A 506 -34.40 15.35 -27.46
N SER A 507 -34.18 14.87 -26.23
CA SER A 507 -35.24 14.52 -25.27
C SER A 507 -35.33 15.57 -24.16
N LEU A 508 -36.10 16.62 -24.38
CA LEU A 508 -36.12 17.80 -23.51
C LEU A 508 -37.03 17.57 -22.30
N TYR A 509 -36.38 17.38 -21.15
CA TYR A 509 -37.03 16.93 -19.91
C TYR A 509 -38.15 17.86 -19.46
N ASN A 510 -37.90 19.18 -19.43
CA ASN A 510 -38.87 20.17 -18.97
C ASN A 510 -39.98 20.45 -20.00
N GLU A 511 -39.65 20.53 -21.29
CA GLU A 511 -40.65 20.70 -22.36
C GLU A 511 -41.61 19.51 -22.48
N LYS A 512 -41.21 18.33 -21.99
CA LYS A 512 -41.83 17.03 -22.28
C LYS A 512 -41.91 16.74 -23.79
N ARG A 513 -40.91 17.18 -24.54
CA ARG A 513 -40.84 17.06 -26.01
C ARG A 513 -39.63 16.28 -26.46
N ILE A 514 -39.81 15.51 -27.52
CA ILE A 514 -38.72 15.04 -28.36
C ILE A 514 -38.62 16.00 -29.55
N ARG A 515 -37.49 16.69 -29.69
CA ARG A 515 -37.20 17.56 -30.84
C ARG A 515 -36.24 16.84 -31.81
N LYS A 516 -36.30 17.17 -33.09
CA LYS A 516 -35.34 16.76 -34.14
C LYS A 516 -34.76 18.01 -34.78
N VAL A 517 -33.44 18.06 -34.92
CA VAL A 517 -32.71 19.06 -35.71
C VAL A 517 -32.19 18.40 -36.99
N VAL A 518 -32.56 18.96 -38.14
CA VAL A 518 -32.11 18.50 -39.47
C VAL A 518 -32.08 19.69 -40.42
N GLY A 519 -31.05 19.78 -41.28
CA GLY A 519 -30.90 20.92 -42.22
C GLY A 519 -30.80 22.31 -41.56
N GLY A 520 -30.45 22.38 -40.27
CA GLY A 520 -30.44 23.62 -39.49
C GLY A 520 -31.80 24.06 -38.92
N LEU A 521 -32.88 23.32 -39.19
CA LEU A 521 -34.22 23.56 -38.65
C LEU A 521 -34.52 22.60 -37.49
N ILE A 522 -35.31 23.05 -36.52
CA ILE A 522 -35.77 22.24 -35.38
C ILE A 522 -37.30 22.05 -35.38
N SER A 523 -37.75 20.82 -35.09
CA SER A 523 -39.17 20.43 -35.06
C SER A 523 -39.47 19.44 -33.93
N THR A 524 -40.71 19.42 -33.42
CA THR A 524 -41.19 18.47 -32.42
C THR A 524 -41.63 17.17 -33.10
N VAL A 525 -40.98 16.07 -32.75
CA VAL A 525 -41.29 14.71 -33.23
C VAL A 525 -42.33 14.02 -32.36
N GLN A 526 -42.37 14.35 -31.06
CA GLN A 526 -43.31 13.77 -30.09
C GLN A 526 -43.47 14.70 -28.89
N THR A 527 -44.71 14.95 -28.46
CA THR A 527 -45.01 15.49 -27.13
C THR A 527 -45.43 14.35 -26.19
N LEU A 528 -45.05 14.42 -24.91
CA LEU A 528 -45.29 13.39 -23.91
C LEU A 528 -46.04 13.95 -22.71
N SER A 529 -46.83 13.12 -22.03
CA SER A 529 -47.49 13.48 -20.77
C SER A 529 -46.53 13.50 -19.58
N VAL A 530 -45.44 12.73 -19.67
CA VAL A 530 -44.37 12.58 -18.68
C VAL A 530 -43.06 13.16 -19.20
N ASN A 531 -42.16 13.51 -18.28
CA ASN A 531 -40.83 14.02 -18.60
C ASN A 531 -39.96 12.90 -19.19
N PRO A 532 -39.38 13.07 -20.40
CA PRO A 532 -38.37 12.16 -20.92
C PRO A 532 -37.00 12.46 -20.29
N ALA A 533 -36.21 11.43 -20.00
CA ALA A 533 -34.85 11.58 -19.49
C ALA A 533 -33.82 11.40 -20.62
N CYS A 534 -33.77 10.22 -21.23
CA CYS A 534 -32.81 9.86 -22.26
C CYS A 534 -33.49 9.44 -23.58
N ILE A 535 -32.72 9.42 -24.67
CA ILE A 535 -33.15 8.96 -25.99
C ILE A 535 -32.02 8.17 -26.67
N ALA A 536 -32.39 7.12 -27.40
CA ALA A 536 -31.54 6.42 -28.36
C ALA A 536 -32.32 6.17 -29.67
N VAL A 537 -31.61 5.91 -30.75
CA VAL A 537 -32.17 5.59 -32.08
C VAL A 537 -31.64 4.22 -32.52
N ASP A 538 -32.50 3.32 -33.03
CA ASP A 538 -32.04 2.09 -33.67
C ASP A 538 -31.65 2.32 -35.13
N LYS A 539 -30.93 1.36 -35.76
CA LYS A 539 -30.45 1.46 -37.15
C LYS A 539 -31.55 1.71 -38.19
N THR A 540 -32.81 1.46 -37.84
CA THR A 540 -33.96 1.70 -38.74
C THR A 540 -34.61 3.08 -38.53
N GLY A 541 -34.16 3.86 -37.55
CA GLY A 541 -34.68 5.18 -37.22
C GLY A 541 -35.80 5.20 -36.17
N ASN A 542 -36.09 4.09 -35.48
CA ASN A 542 -37.04 4.12 -34.37
C ASN A 542 -36.41 4.77 -33.13
N LEU A 543 -37.17 5.60 -32.42
CA LEU A 543 -36.71 6.26 -31.20
C LEU A 543 -37.11 5.44 -29.97
N TYR A 544 -36.17 5.29 -29.04
CA TYR A 544 -36.40 4.68 -27.73
C TYR A 544 -36.17 5.77 -26.69
N ILE A 545 -37.21 6.10 -25.95
CA ILE A 545 -37.29 7.28 -25.08
C ILE A 545 -37.50 6.81 -23.66
N SER A 546 -36.57 7.13 -22.77
CA SER A 546 -36.67 6.76 -21.37
C SER A 546 -37.46 7.78 -20.55
N THR A 547 -38.14 7.31 -19.52
CA THR A 547 -38.94 8.07 -18.55
C THR A 547 -38.80 7.37 -17.18
N TYR A 548 -39.11 8.05 -16.08
CA TYR A 548 -38.98 7.55 -14.69
C TYR A 548 -39.16 6.04 -14.47
N TRP A 549 -40.20 5.43 -15.05
CA TRP A 549 -40.58 4.02 -14.83
C TRP A 549 -40.81 3.23 -16.12
N LYS A 550 -40.60 3.84 -17.29
CA LYS A 550 -40.92 3.26 -18.61
C LYS A 550 -39.94 3.65 -19.70
N LEU A 551 -39.83 2.77 -20.68
CA LEU A 551 -39.16 2.99 -21.96
C LEU A 551 -40.23 2.95 -23.06
N ILE A 552 -40.32 4.02 -23.84
CA ILE A 552 -41.31 4.21 -24.91
C ILE A 552 -40.61 4.00 -26.25
N LYS A 553 -41.17 3.16 -27.15
CA LYS A 553 -40.73 3.08 -28.54
C LYS A 553 -41.64 3.94 -29.42
N ARG A 554 -41.04 4.82 -30.24
CA ARG A 554 -41.68 5.50 -31.37
C ARG A 554 -41.14 4.91 -32.67
N SER A 555 -42.02 4.35 -33.48
CA SER A 555 -41.67 3.84 -34.81
C SER A 555 -41.43 4.96 -35.82
N THR A 556 -40.72 4.68 -36.91
CA THR A 556 -40.54 5.61 -38.05
C THR A 556 -41.86 6.08 -38.67
N SER A 557 -42.88 5.21 -38.71
CA SER A 557 -44.26 5.56 -39.12
C SER A 557 -44.99 6.50 -38.17
N GLY A 558 -44.42 6.77 -36.99
CA GLY A 558 -44.97 7.67 -35.99
C GLY A 558 -45.94 7.05 -34.98
N ALA A 559 -46.17 5.74 -35.02
CA ALA A 559 -46.88 5.03 -33.96
C ALA A 559 -45.98 4.87 -32.70
N THR A 560 -46.54 5.10 -31.52
CA THR A 560 -45.87 4.99 -30.21
C THR A 560 -46.44 3.86 -29.34
N SER A 561 -45.59 3.26 -28.51
CA SER A 561 -45.97 2.19 -27.58
C SER A 561 -45.07 2.18 -26.34
N THR A 562 -45.55 1.62 -25.22
CA THR A 562 -44.65 1.21 -24.13
C THR A 562 -43.83 0.03 -24.64
N PHE A 563 -42.50 0.15 -24.61
CA PHE A 563 -41.58 -0.93 -24.95
C PHE A 563 -41.26 -1.79 -23.72
N ALA A 564 -40.93 -1.15 -22.59
CA ALA A 564 -40.62 -1.83 -21.34
C ALA A 564 -41.02 -0.98 -20.12
N GLY A 565 -41.23 -1.64 -18.97
CA GLY A 565 -41.69 -1.02 -17.72
C GLY A 565 -43.21 -0.97 -17.58
N ASP A 566 -43.74 -1.64 -16.55
CA ASP A 566 -45.17 -1.61 -16.20
C ASP A 566 -45.63 -0.20 -15.74
N GLY A 567 -44.71 0.60 -15.17
CA GLY A 567 -44.97 1.92 -14.61
C GLY A 567 -45.18 1.93 -13.10
N SER A 568 -44.96 0.80 -12.43
CA SER A 568 -45.00 0.66 -10.98
C SER A 568 -43.64 0.94 -10.34
N THR A 569 -43.66 1.25 -9.04
CA THR A 569 -42.47 1.19 -8.19
C THR A 569 -42.31 -0.23 -7.64
N GLY A 570 -41.07 -0.72 -7.54
CA GLY A 570 -40.80 -2.05 -7.02
C GLY A 570 -39.34 -2.43 -7.04
N ASN A 571 -39.00 -3.60 -6.48
CA ASN A 571 -37.66 -4.15 -6.58
C ASN A 571 -37.35 -4.70 -7.98
N TYR A 572 -36.05 -4.85 -8.24
CA TYR A 572 -35.48 -5.61 -9.34
C TYR A 572 -36.21 -6.95 -9.57
N ALA A 573 -36.56 -7.24 -10.84
CA ALA A 573 -37.54 -8.27 -11.21
C ALA A 573 -36.94 -9.65 -11.54
N GLY A 574 -35.62 -9.80 -11.61
CA GLY A 574 -34.94 -11.07 -11.89
C GLY A 574 -34.01 -11.05 -13.12
N GLU A 575 -33.37 -12.18 -13.38
CA GLU A 575 -32.53 -12.42 -14.57
C GLU A 575 -33.30 -13.21 -15.64
N ASN A 576 -32.97 -12.95 -16.90
CA ASN A 576 -33.51 -13.63 -18.09
C ASN A 576 -35.05 -13.63 -18.17
N ILE A 577 -35.66 -12.53 -17.72
CA ILE A 577 -37.12 -12.35 -17.67
C ILE A 577 -37.67 -11.79 -19.00
N PRO A 578 -38.95 -12.04 -19.36
CA PRO A 578 -39.57 -11.38 -20.51
C PRO A 578 -39.76 -9.88 -20.26
N LEU A 579 -39.74 -9.08 -21.33
CA LEU A 579 -39.88 -7.62 -21.30
C LEU A 579 -41.13 -7.12 -20.54
N SER A 580 -42.20 -7.91 -20.51
CA SER A 580 -43.45 -7.62 -19.78
C SER A 580 -43.34 -7.74 -18.25
N ALA A 581 -42.30 -8.40 -17.73
CA ALA A 581 -41.98 -8.49 -16.30
C ALA A 581 -40.92 -7.47 -15.86
N GLU A 582 -40.34 -6.71 -16.79
CA GLU A 582 -39.23 -5.81 -16.51
C GLU A 582 -39.67 -4.55 -15.74
N ARG A 583 -38.92 -4.24 -14.67
CA ARG A 583 -39.15 -3.10 -13.77
C ARG A 583 -38.01 -2.10 -13.87
N LEU A 584 -38.15 -1.21 -14.85
CA LEU A 584 -37.25 -0.07 -15.05
C LEU A 584 -37.38 0.92 -13.88
N ILE A 585 -36.25 1.28 -13.26
CA ILE A 585 -36.17 2.31 -12.23
C ILE A 585 -35.19 3.38 -12.70
N ASN A 586 -35.73 4.55 -13.00
CA ASN A 586 -35.01 5.71 -13.51
C ASN A 586 -33.96 5.34 -14.59
N PRO A 587 -34.41 4.90 -15.78
CA PRO A 587 -33.55 4.61 -16.92
C PRO A 587 -32.86 5.89 -17.43
N SER A 588 -31.65 6.18 -16.94
CA SER A 588 -30.97 7.47 -17.19
C SER A 588 -30.11 7.51 -18.46
N GLY A 589 -29.76 6.35 -19.02
CA GLY A 589 -28.96 6.20 -20.22
C GLY A 589 -29.44 5.02 -21.08
N LEU A 590 -29.34 5.19 -22.39
CA LEU A 590 -29.70 4.21 -23.41
C LEU A 590 -28.56 4.08 -24.42
N ALA A 591 -28.22 2.85 -24.83
CA ALA A 591 -27.26 2.59 -25.90
C ALA A 591 -27.60 1.30 -26.67
N PHE A 592 -27.32 1.25 -27.96
CA PHE A 592 -27.39 0.03 -28.77
C PHE A 592 -25.99 -0.53 -29.02
N ASP A 593 -25.86 -1.87 -29.11
CA ASP A 593 -24.67 -2.49 -29.71
C ASP A 593 -24.86 -2.75 -31.21
N ALA A 594 -23.80 -3.26 -31.86
CA ALA A 594 -23.82 -3.64 -33.27
C ALA A 594 -24.84 -4.76 -33.62
N ASN A 595 -25.48 -5.40 -32.64
CA ASN A 595 -26.51 -6.44 -32.82
C ASN A 595 -27.93 -5.93 -32.49
N ASP A 596 -28.10 -4.61 -32.30
CA ASP A 596 -29.35 -3.97 -31.89
C ASP A 596 -29.89 -4.42 -30.52
N ASN A 597 -29.03 -4.93 -29.63
CA ASN A 597 -29.38 -5.11 -28.22
C ASN A 597 -29.43 -3.75 -27.52
N LEU A 598 -30.48 -3.48 -26.74
CA LEU A 598 -30.65 -2.20 -26.04
C LEU A 598 -30.17 -2.30 -24.59
N PHE A 599 -29.17 -1.49 -24.25
CA PHE A 599 -28.63 -1.33 -22.90
C PHE A 599 -29.32 -0.18 -22.18
N VAL A 600 -29.74 -0.41 -20.94
CA VAL A 600 -30.50 0.54 -20.11
C VAL A 600 -29.85 0.65 -18.72
N SER A 601 -29.43 1.85 -18.32
CA SER A 601 -28.85 2.09 -16.99
C SER A 601 -29.92 2.46 -15.96
N HIS A 602 -30.07 1.65 -14.92
CA HIS A 602 -30.98 1.89 -13.80
C HIS A 602 -30.28 2.73 -12.73
N THR A 603 -30.86 3.87 -12.35
CA THR A 603 -30.16 4.91 -11.58
C THR A 603 -30.91 5.34 -10.32
N LEU A 604 -30.48 4.82 -9.17
CA LEU A 604 -31.06 5.21 -7.87
C LEU A 604 -30.36 6.42 -7.24
N PHE A 605 -30.80 7.62 -7.59
CA PHE A 605 -30.35 8.86 -6.96
C PHE A 605 -30.64 8.89 -5.45
N ASP A 606 -31.88 8.56 -5.04
CA ASP A 606 -32.29 8.71 -3.64
C ASP A 606 -31.45 7.84 -2.68
N TYR A 607 -31.02 8.45 -1.59
CA TYR A 607 -30.22 7.85 -0.53
C TYR A 607 -31.11 7.07 0.47
N ALA A 608 -32.41 7.39 0.55
CA ALA A 608 -33.39 6.77 1.45
C ALA A 608 -34.24 5.65 0.80
N ALA A 609 -34.34 5.60 -0.52
CA ALA A 609 -35.10 4.57 -1.25
C ALA A 609 -34.56 3.14 -0.99
N PRO A 610 -35.41 2.17 -0.57
CA PRO A 610 -35.01 0.83 -0.14
C PRO A 610 -34.71 -0.15 -1.29
N PHE A 611 -34.85 0.27 -2.55
CA PHE A 611 -34.74 -0.60 -3.72
C PHE A 611 -33.26 -0.84 -4.07
N LEU A 612 -32.89 -2.08 -4.40
CA LEU A 612 -31.49 -2.46 -4.71
C LEU A 612 -31.32 -2.66 -6.22
N SER A 613 -31.25 -1.55 -6.97
CA SER A 613 -31.45 -1.57 -8.43
C SER A 613 -30.40 -0.85 -9.29
N SER A 614 -29.29 -0.33 -8.73
CA SER A 614 -28.24 0.29 -9.55
C SER A 614 -27.51 -0.75 -10.42
N ARG A 615 -27.89 -0.82 -11.70
CA ARG A 615 -27.52 -1.87 -12.66
C ARG A 615 -27.51 -1.34 -14.09
N ILE A 616 -26.86 -2.06 -15.01
CA ILE A 616 -27.12 -1.96 -16.45
C ILE A 616 -27.81 -3.25 -16.88
N ARG A 617 -28.95 -3.10 -17.55
CA ARG A 617 -29.73 -4.19 -18.12
C ARG A 617 -29.55 -4.21 -19.64
N CYS A 618 -29.59 -5.40 -20.23
CA CYS A 618 -29.60 -5.63 -21.67
C CYS A 618 -30.95 -6.25 -22.04
N ILE A 619 -31.68 -5.59 -22.94
CA ILE A 619 -32.86 -6.12 -23.62
C ILE A 619 -32.36 -6.73 -24.94
N ALA A 620 -32.37 -8.06 -25.02
CA ALA A 620 -31.74 -8.78 -26.12
C ALA A 620 -32.63 -8.82 -27.37
N SER A 621 -32.10 -8.44 -28.53
CA SER A 621 -32.80 -8.48 -29.81
C SER A 621 -32.60 -9.84 -30.51
N PRO A 622 -33.59 -10.41 -31.21
CA PRO A 622 -35.02 -10.03 -31.25
C PRO A 622 -35.84 -10.65 -30.10
N SER A 623 -35.20 -11.41 -29.19
CA SER A 623 -35.91 -12.22 -28.18
C SER A 623 -36.71 -11.43 -27.13
N ASN A 624 -36.39 -10.15 -26.94
CA ASN A 624 -36.94 -9.27 -25.90
C ASN A 624 -36.79 -9.84 -24.47
N THR A 625 -35.73 -10.63 -24.26
CA THR A 625 -35.34 -11.15 -22.94
C THR A 625 -34.47 -10.13 -22.22
N VAL A 626 -34.70 -9.91 -20.92
CA VAL A 626 -33.98 -8.90 -20.13
C VAL A 626 -33.07 -9.54 -19.09
N ARG A 627 -31.79 -9.17 -19.12
CA ARG A 627 -30.74 -9.64 -18.19
C ARG A 627 -29.87 -8.48 -17.70
N THR A 628 -29.22 -8.63 -16.55
CA THR A 628 -28.16 -7.73 -16.11
C THR A 628 -26.87 -7.99 -16.91
N VAL A 629 -26.15 -6.92 -17.23
CA VAL A 629 -24.78 -7.01 -17.79
C VAL A 629 -23.74 -6.33 -16.91
N ALA A 630 -24.14 -5.42 -16.03
CA ALA A 630 -23.29 -4.87 -14.99
C ALA A 630 -24.12 -4.47 -13.77
N GLY A 631 -23.52 -4.52 -12.58
CA GLY A 631 -24.15 -4.08 -11.34
C GLY A 631 -24.89 -5.18 -10.58
N ASN A 632 -24.61 -5.28 -9.28
CA ASN A 632 -25.30 -6.16 -8.34
C ASN A 632 -26.54 -5.50 -7.70
N GLY A 633 -26.80 -4.21 -7.97
CA GLY A 633 -27.88 -3.42 -7.36
C GLY A 633 -27.57 -2.82 -5.98
N LEU A 634 -26.44 -3.19 -5.37
CA LEU A 634 -26.00 -2.70 -4.06
C LEU A 634 -25.25 -1.36 -4.20
N LYS A 635 -25.28 -0.54 -3.14
CA LYS A 635 -24.55 0.73 -3.09
C LYS A 635 -23.16 0.53 -2.46
N LEU A 636 -22.11 0.74 -3.26
CA LEU A 636 -20.68 0.75 -2.90
C LEU A 636 -20.07 -0.54 -2.31
N SER A 637 -20.76 -1.68 -2.29
CA SER A 637 -20.22 -2.91 -1.72
C SER A 637 -20.60 -4.17 -2.52
N SER A 638 -19.63 -5.04 -2.77
CA SER A 638 -19.64 -5.96 -3.91
C SER A 638 -18.68 -7.15 -3.75
N GLY A 639 -18.56 -8.01 -4.77
CA GLY A 639 -17.47 -8.99 -4.88
C GLY A 639 -17.56 -10.30 -4.10
N ASP A 640 -18.70 -10.65 -3.49
CA ASP A 640 -18.88 -11.94 -2.80
C ASP A 640 -18.58 -13.14 -3.71
N GLY A 641 -17.90 -14.15 -3.16
CA GLY A 641 -17.41 -15.32 -3.88
C GLY A 641 -16.14 -15.08 -4.70
N GLY A 642 -15.67 -13.83 -4.79
CA GLY A 642 -14.41 -13.47 -5.45
C GLY A 642 -13.27 -13.12 -4.47
N PRO A 643 -12.06 -12.80 -4.98
CA PRO A 643 -10.93 -12.38 -4.16
C PRO A 643 -11.21 -11.07 -3.42
N ALA A 644 -10.89 -11.00 -2.13
CA ALA A 644 -11.20 -9.86 -1.26
C ALA A 644 -10.53 -8.54 -1.69
N LEU A 645 -9.34 -8.61 -2.29
CA LEU A 645 -8.65 -7.46 -2.89
C LEU A 645 -9.44 -6.80 -4.05
N ASN A 646 -10.32 -7.57 -4.69
CA ASN A 646 -11.14 -7.13 -5.82
C ASN A 646 -12.57 -6.77 -5.42
N ALA A 647 -12.94 -6.91 -4.14
CA ALA A 647 -14.25 -6.53 -3.64
C ALA A 647 -14.32 -5.03 -3.39
N GLN A 648 -15.40 -4.37 -3.79
CA GLN A 648 -15.74 -3.09 -3.17
C GLN A 648 -16.30 -3.38 -1.79
N ILE A 649 -15.91 -2.58 -0.81
CA ILE A 649 -16.49 -2.60 0.53
C ILE A 649 -16.91 -1.19 0.90
N PHE A 650 -17.85 -1.05 1.83
CA PHE A 650 -18.30 0.23 2.35
C PHE A 650 -17.91 0.37 3.82
N LEU A 651 -17.02 1.31 4.08
CA LEU A 651 -16.65 1.78 5.41
C LEU A 651 -17.06 3.26 5.52
N ILE A 652 -17.87 3.60 6.52
CA ILE A 652 -18.21 5.00 6.80
C ILE A 652 -16.93 5.85 6.98
N ASN A 653 -16.94 7.10 6.53
CA ASN A 653 -15.80 8.03 6.66
C ASN A 653 -15.82 8.82 7.99
N SER A 654 -16.68 8.45 8.94
CA SER A 654 -16.97 9.21 10.15
C SER A 654 -16.69 8.40 11.41
N VAL A 655 -15.98 9.02 12.35
CA VAL A 655 -15.68 8.46 13.68
C VAL A 655 -16.82 8.70 14.71
N THR A 656 -17.90 9.37 14.31
CA THR A 656 -18.94 9.86 15.26
C THR A 656 -19.99 8.81 15.64
N TRP A 657 -20.21 7.83 14.75
CA TRP A 657 -21.33 6.88 14.79
C TRP A 657 -20.87 5.50 15.30
N GLY A 658 -21.62 4.44 14.99
CA GLY A 658 -21.05 3.10 14.94
C GLY A 658 -19.89 3.10 13.94
N VAL A 659 -18.84 2.37 14.31
CA VAL A 659 -17.55 2.34 13.63
C VAL A 659 -17.21 0.88 13.28
N PRO A 660 -16.62 0.64 12.11
CA PRO A 660 -16.31 -0.71 11.65
C PRO A 660 -15.18 -1.32 12.47
N THR A 661 -15.29 -2.61 12.73
CA THR A 661 -14.23 -3.40 13.35
C THR A 661 -14.05 -4.73 12.66
N CYS A 662 -12.87 -5.32 12.83
CA CYS A 662 -12.61 -6.70 12.46
C CYS A 662 -12.41 -7.60 13.69
N VAL A 663 -12.59 -8.91 13.48
CA VAL A 663 -12.20 -9.99 14.41
C VAL A 663 -11.67 -11.18 13.61
N VAL A 664 -10.74 -11.93 14.19
CA VAL A 664 -10.11 -13.10 13.55
C VAL A 664 -10.55 -14.38 14.27
N ASP A 665 -10.96 -15.42 13.53
CA ASP A 665 -11.20 -16.76 14.12
C ASP A 665 -9.91 -17.58 14.27
N GLY A 666 -10.00 -18.73 14.94
CA GLY A 666 -8.87 -19.63 15.17
C GLY A 666 -8.24 -20.22 13.90
N ASN A 667 -8.93 -20.17 12.75
CA ASN A 667 -8.38 -20.56 11.45
C ASN A 667 -7.73 -19.36 10.72
N GLY A 668 -7.73 -18.18 11.33
CA GLY A 668 -7.25 -16.92 10.77
C GLY A 668 -8.25 -16.23 9.83
N ASN A 669 -9.52 -16.66 9.75
CA ASN A 669 -10.51 -15.99 8.90
C ASN A 669 -10.86 -14.63 9.51
N VAL A 670 -10.84 -13.57 8.70
CA VAL A 670 -11.05 -12.20 9.16
C VAL A 670 -12.47 -11.76 8.86
N TYR A 671 -13.27 -11.57 9.91
CA TYR A 671 -14.61 -11.02 9.83
C TYR A 671 -14.54 -9.50 10.03
N PHE A 672 -15.34 -8.72 9.30
CA PHE A 672 -15.41 -7.26 9.49
C PHE A 672 -16.79 -6.68 9.20
N SER A 673 -17.19 -5.67 9.97
CA SER A 673 -18.45 -4.95 9.79
C SER A 673 -18.33 -3.89 8.69
N GLU A 674 -19.24 -3.93 7.72
CA GLU A 674 -19.44 -2.85 6.75
C GLU A 674 -20.42 -1.84 7.34
N THR A 675 -19.87 -0.96 8.17
CA THR A 675 -20.65 0.00 8.94
C THR A 675 -21.09 1.17 8.07
N GLY A 676 -22.40 1.38 7.95
CA GLY A 676 -22.99 2.44 7.12
C GLY A 676 -24.40 2.84 7.54
N SER A 677 -24.96 3.85 6.86
CA SER A 677 -26.27 4.43 7.14
C SER A 677 -27.19 4.37 5.93
N GLY A 678 -28.50 4.35 6.16
CA GLY A 678 -29.49 4.09 5.11
C GLY A 678 -29.25 2.72 4.46
N HIS A 679 -29.30 2.66 3.13
CA HIS A 679 -29.12 1.41 2.36
C HIS A 679 -27.69 1.22 1.85
N LYS A 680 -26.70 1.53 2.70
CA LYS A 680 -25.26 1.40 2.41
C LYS A 680 -24.56 0.64 3.54
N GLY A 681 -23.66 -0.26 3.19
CA GLY A 681 -22.82 -0.97 4.16
C GLY A 681 -23.50 -2.13 4.87
N ASN A 682 -24.63 -1.93 5.54
CA ASN A 682 -25.15 -2.77 6.65
C ASN A 682 -25.07 -4.31 6.53
N ARG A 683 -23.87 -4.86 6.69
CA ARG A 683 -23.60 -6.30 6.77
C ARG A 683 -22.26 -6.57 7.46
N VAL A 684 -22.00 -7.83 7.73
CA VAL A 684 -20.72 -8.35 8.18
C VAL A 684 -20.19 -9.29 7.09
N ARG A 685 -18.94 -9.05 6.69
CA ARG A 685 -18.20 -9.86 5.71
C ARG A 685 -17.19 -10.74 6.42
N MET A 686 -16.75 -11.78 5.73
CA MET A 686 -15.63 -12.63 6.10
C MET A 686 -14.69 -12.74 4.91
N VAL A 687 -13.39 -12.68 5.13
CA VAL A 687 -12.37 -13.16 4.19
C VAL A 687 -11.81 -14.48 4.73
N ARG A 688 -11.88 -15.53 3.91
CA ARG A 688 -11.31 -16.83 4.28
C ARG A 688 -9.80 -16.82 4.07
N LYS A 689 -9.01 -17.24 5.07
CA LYS A 689 -7.54 -17.15 5.01
C LYS A 689 -6.91 -18.10 3.99
N SER A 690 -7.54 -19.24 3.71
CA SER A 690 -7.00 -20.28 2.84
C SER A 690 -6.98 -19.95 1.35
N ASP A 691 -7.84 -19.03 0.89
CA ASP A 691 -8.01 -18.69 -0.54
C ASP A 691 -8.21 -17.19 -0.81
N GLY A 692 -8.36 -16.36 0.23
CA GLY A 692 -8.60 -14.92 0.10
C GLY A 692 -9.99 -14.57 -0.42
N VAL A 693 -10.95 -15.50 -0.43
CA VAL A 693 -12.32 -15.25 -0.91
C VAL A 693 -13.11 -14.46 0.13
N ILE A 694 -13.79 -13.40 -0.30
CA ILE A 694 -14.75 -12.64 0.53
C ILE A 694 -16.16 -13.24 0.45
N THR A 695 -16.91 -13.18 1.55
CA THR A 695 -18.31 -13.64 1.61
C THR A 695 -19.10 -12.82 2.65
N THR A 696 -20.32 -12.40 2.32
CA THR A 696 -21.29 -11.87 3.30
C THR A 696 -21.75 -12.98 4.23
N VAL A 697 -21.61 -12.79 5.54
CA VAL A 697 -22.01 -13.80 6.55
C VAL A 697 -23.24 -13.40 7.36
N ALA A 698 -23.55 -12.10 7.44
CA ALA A 698 -24.75 -11.57 8.06
C ALA A 698 -25.11 -10.20 7.44
N GLY A 699 -26.39 -9.87 7.32
CA GLY A 699 -26.85 -8.58 6.77
C GLY A 699 -26.99 -8.56 5.24
N THR A 700 -27.99 -7.84 4.75
CA THR A 700 -28.25 -7.63 3.30
C THR A 700 -27.57 -6.38 2.73
N GLY A 701 -26.94 -5.54 3.56
CA GLY A 701 -26.48 -4.19 3.21
C GLY A 701 -27.55 -3.09 3.39
N ALA A 702 -28.83 -3.46 3.45
CA ALA A 702 -29.94 -2.56 3.75
C ALA A 702 -30.16 -2.44 5.26
N SER A 703 -30.45 -1.23 5.74
CA SER A 703 -30.79 -1.00 7.15
C SER A 703 -32.24 -1.39 7.44
N GLY A 704 -32.47 -1.98 8.60
CA GLY A 704 -33.79 -2.33 9.12
C GLY A 704 -33.72 -3.51 10.09
N THR A 705 -34.88 -3.96 10.54
CA THR A 705 -35.03 -5.14 11.40
C THR A 705 -35.77 -6.26 10.66
N ASP A 706 -35.42 -7.49 10.99
CA ASP A 706 -36.14 -8.72 10.65
C ASP A 706 -36.17 -9.64 11.89
N PRO A 707 -37.12 -10.59 12.00
CA PRO A 707 -37.23 -11.48 13.15
C PRO A 707 -35.99 -12.34 13.40
N ASP A 708 -35.80 -12.75 14.65
CA ASP A 708 -34.80 -13.77 15.00
C ASP A 708 -35.16 -15.14 14.39
N GLY A 709 -34.15 -15.94 14.08
CA GLY A 709 -34.29 -17.17 13.31
C GLY A 709 -34.23 -16.97 11.79
N THR A 710 -34.27 -15.73 11.30
CA THR A 710 -34.04 -15.42 9.88
C THR A 710 -32.62 -15.85 9.45
N VAL A 711 -32.44 -16.33 8.22
CA VAL A 711 -31.12 -16.63 7.65
C VAL A 711 -30.27 -15.36 7.66
N ALA A 712 -29.07 -15.44 8.24
CA ALA A 712 -28.26 -14.28 8.63
C ALA A 712 -27.94 -13.35 7.44
N THR A 713 -27.64 -13.91 6.26
CA THR A 713 -27.36 -13.15 5.02
C THR A 713 -28.60 -12.53 4.37
N SER A 714 -29.81 -12.94 4.80
CA SER A 714 -31.10 -12.41 4.32
C SER A 714 -31.74 -11.42 5.29
N ALA A 715 -31.30 -11.39 6.56
CA ALA A 715 -31.75 -10.41 7.55
C ALA A 715 -31.13 -9.03 7.30
N LYS A 716 -31.87 -7.97 7.65
CA LYS A 716 -31.35 -6.60 7.76
C LYS A 716 -30.63 -6.39 9.10
N LEU A 717 -29.69 -5.45 9.11
CA LEU A 717 -28.94 -5.00 10.29
C LEU A 717 -28.95 -3.47 10.35
N MET A 718 -29.03 -2.87 11.53
CA MET A 718 -29.05 -1.41 11.68
C MET A 718 -27.70 -0.87 12.15
N ASN A 719 -26.85 -0.48 11.18
CA ASN A 719 -25.47 0.00 11.40
C ASN A 719 -24.62 -0.99 12.23
N PRO A 720 -24.23 -2.15 11.66
CA PRO A 720 -23.40 -3.12 12.37
C PRO A 720 -22.05 -2.51 12.74
N SER A 721 -21.65 -2.61 14.00
CA SER A 721 -20.44 -2.00 14.57
C SER A 721 -19.52 -3.06 15.16
N GLY A 722 -19.40 -3.14 16.49
CA GLY A 722 -18.55 -4.06 17.23
C GLY A 722 -18.83 -5.54 16.93
N LEU A 723 -17.76 -6.31 16.82
CA LEU A 723 -17.77 -7.75 16.61
C LEU A 723 -17.00 -8.45 17.74
N ALA A 724 -17.39 -9.67 18.07
CA ALA A 724 -16.60 -10.61 18.86
C ALA A 724 -16.82 -12.03 18.31
N PHE A 725 -15.87 -12.93 18.50
CA PHE A 725 -15.96 -14.30 18.00
C PHE A 725 -15.64 -15.33 19.08
N ASP A 726 -16.54 -16.27 19.30
CA ASP A 726 -16.26 -17.47 20.09
C ASP A 726 -15.73 -18.59 19.20
N ASN A 727 -14.46 -18.93 19.39
CA ASN A 727 -13.80 -20.01 18.67
C ASN A 727 -14.29 -21.41 19.09
N ALA A 728 -14.86 -21.58 20.30
CA ALA A 728 -15.33 -22.88 20.77
C ALA A 728 -16.63 -23.31 20.07
N THR A 729 -17.63 -22.43 19.99
CA THR A 729 -18.92 -22.69 19.32
C THR A 729 -18.99 -22.19 17.87
N LYS A 730 -17.95 -21.49 17.38
CA LYS A 730 -17.93 -20.79 16.08
C LYS A 730 -19.04 -19.75 15.97
N THR A 731 -19.22 -18.95 17.02
CA THR A 731 -20.28 -17.94 17.11
C THR A 731 -19.71 -16.53 16.93
N LEU A 732 -20.18 -15.84 15.89
CA LEU A 732 -19.90 -14.42 15.65
C LEU A 732 -20.98 -13.57 16.32
N TYR A 733 -20.57 -12.65 17.19
CA TYR A 733 -21.42 -11.65 17.83
C TYR A 733 -21.31 -10.30 17.11
N ILE A 734 -22.42 -9.55 17.02
CA ILE A 734 -22.56 -8.34 16.19
C ILE A 734 -23.38 -7.29 16.93
N CYS A 735 -22.81 -6.13 17.26
CA CYS A 735 -23.56 -4.95 17.69
C CYS A 735 -24.31 -4.34 16.50
N GLU A 736 -25.60 -4.01 16.68
CA GLU A 736 -26.33 -3.09 15.80
C GLU A 736 -26.43 -1.73 16.51
N PHE A 737 -25.64 -0.75 16.09
CA PHE A 737 -25.48 0.53 16.77
C PHE A 737 -26.79 1.33 16.84
N TYR A 738 -27.56 1.41 15.76
CA TYR A 738 -28.92 1.98 15.78
C TYR A 738 -29.99 0.96 16.16
N GLY A 739 -29.64 -0.34 16.19
CA GLY A 739 -30.54 -1.42 16.59
C GLY A 739 -30.68 -1.60 18.10
N ASN A 740 -29.84 -0.96 18.91
CA ASN A 740 -29.84 -1.04 20.36
C ASN A 740 -29.89 -2.49 20.89
N ARG A 741 -29.13 -3.34 20.20
CA ARG A 741 -29.06 -4.79 20.43
C ARG A 741 -27.75 -5.38 19.94
N VAL A 742 -27.44 -6.54 20.48
CA VAL A 742 -26.35 -7.43 20.03
C VAL A 742 -26.97 -8.71 19.51
N ARG A 743 -26.55 -9.13 18.33
CA ARG A 743 -26.95 -10.39 17.67
C ARG A 743 -25.82 -11.41 17.75
N LYS A 744 -26.13 -12.67 17.48
CA LYS A 744 -25.20 -13.75 17.19
C LYS A 744 -25.55 -14.46 15.89
N VAL A 745 -24.55 -15.03 15.23
CA VAL A 745 -24.66 -15.99 14.13
C VAL A 745 -23.72 -17.15 14.42
N VAL A 746 -24.25 -18.37 14.46
CA VAL A 746 -23.47 -19.60 14.70
C VAL A 746 -23.08 -20.22 13.35
N ASN A 747 -21.82 -20.65 13.21
CA ASN A 747 -21.23 -21.10 11.95
C ASN A 747 -21.42 -20.08 10.78
N PRO A 748 -21.02 -18.80 10.96
CA PRO A 748 -21.24 -17.74 9.97
C PRO A 748 -20.69 -18.10 8.59
N GLY A 749 -21.47 -17.77 7.54
CA GLY A 749 -21.16 -18.14 6.15
C GLY A 749 -21.60 -19.54 5.73
N SER A 750 -22.09 -20.38 6.66
CA SER A 750 -22.70 -21.68 6.30
C SER A 750 -24.09 -21.47 5.67
N PRO A 751 -24.49 -22.27 4.67
CA PRO A 751 -25.86 -22.23 4.13
C PRO A 751 -26.90 -22.43 5.23
N GLY A 752 -27.88 -21.52 5.30
CA GLY A 752 -28.95 -21.57 6.30
C GLY A 752 -28.57 -21.11 7.72
N ALA A 753 -27.34 -20.64 7.96
CA ALA A 753 -26.97 -20.08 9.27
C ALA A 753 -27.90 -18.92 9.67
N THR A 754 -28.49 -18.98 10.87
CA THR A 754 -29.53 -18.04 11.34
C THR A 754 -28.96 -16.97 12.27
N ILE A 755 -29.59 -15.79 12.29
CA ILE A 755 -29.28 -14.72 13.24
C ILE A 755 -30.27 -14.70 14.41
N GLN A 756 -29.77 -14.43 15.62
CA GLN A 756 -30.58 -14.33 16.85
C GLN A 756 -30.07 -13.19 17.74
N THR A 757 -30.95 -12.48 18.45
CA THR A 757 -30.60 -11.48 19.46
C THR A 757 -30.09 -12.16 20.73
N VAL A 758 -29.10 -11.58 21.39
CA VAL A 758 -28.53 -12.09 22.66
C VAL A 758 -28.59 -11.06 23.79
N ALA A 759 -28.57 -9.77 23.46
CA ALA A 759 -28.74 -8.68 24.42
C ALA A 759 -29.38 -7.47 23.74
N GLY A 760 -30.12 -6.67 24.49
CA GLY A 760 -30.78 -5.46 23.99
C GLY A 760 -32.18 -5.71 23.45
N ASN A 761 -33.14 -4.89 23.91
CA ASN A 761 -34.56 -5.01 23.61
C ASN A 761 -35.02 -4.16 22.40
N SER A 762 -34.10 -3.53 21.67
CA SER A 762 -34.36 -2.59 20.54
C SER A 762 -35.12 -1.30 20.90
N SER A 763 -35.39 -1.01 22.18
CA SER A 763 -35.91 0.30 22.59
C SER A 763 -34.78 1.32 22.77
N SER A 764 -35.10 2.61 22.60
CA SER A 764 -34.12 3.70 22.65
C SER A 764 -34.59 4.83 23.59
N LEU A 765 -33.61 5.54 24.17
CA LEU A 765 -33.76 6.88 24.77
C LEU A 765 -34.32 7.05 26.21
N SER A 766 -34.53 6.01 27.04
CA SER A 766 -34.97 6.27 28.44
C SER A 766 -34.60 5.27 29.55
N GLY A 767 -34.17 4.03 29.25
CA GLY A 767 -33.87 3.03 30.27
C GLY A 767 -32.36 2.77 30.44
N THR A 768 -31.91 2.54 31.66
CA THR A 768 -30.56 2.05 31.96
C THR A 768 -30.53 0.52 32.14
N PRO A 769 -29.47 -0.17 31.70
CA PRO A 769 -29.26 -1.58 32.01
C PRO A 769 -29.27 -1.84 33.52
N THR A 770 -30.03 -2.86 33.95
CA THR A 770 -30.21 -3.23 35.36
C THR A 770 -29.32 -4.41 35.73
N GLU A 771 -28.67 -4.32 36.89
CA GLU A 771 -27.83 -5.39 37.46
C GLU A 771 -28.65 -6.68 37.71
N GLY A 772 -28.12 -7.83 37.30
CA GLY A 772 -28.82 -9.12 37.32
C GLY A 772 -30.01 -9.24 36.34
N GLY A 773 -30.31 -8.20 35.56
CA GLY A 773 -31.45 -8.16 34.64
C GLY A 773 -31.29 -9.08 33.43
N SER A 774 -32.40 -9.42 32.76
CA SER A 774 -32.38 -10.19 31.51
C SER A 774 -31.66 -9.45 30.40
N ALA A 775 -30.71 -10.10 29.73
CA ALA A 775 -29.97 -9.53 28.61
C ALA A 775 -30.89 -9.13 27.45
N LEU A 776 -31.86 -9.97 27.10
CA LEU A 776 -32.87 -9.68 26.06
C LEU A 776 -33.84 -8.56 26.47
N GLY A 777 -34.06 -8.36 27.78
CA GLY A 777 -34.86 -7.26 28.31
C GLY A 777 -34.08 -5.94 28.45
N SER A 778 -32.76 -5.96 28.35
CA SER A 778 -31.88 -4.83 28.65
C SER A 778 -32.04 -3.68 27.65
N THR A 779 -31.99 -2.45 28.16
CA THR A 779 -32.05 -1.20 27.38
C THR A 779 -30.63 -0.76 27.01
N LEU A 780 -30.03 -1.47 26.04
CA LEU A 780 -28.78 -1.01 25.45
C LEU A 780 -29.02 0.28 24.67
N ASP A 781 -28.08 1.21 24.73
CA ASP A 781 -28.06 2.42 23.92
C ASP A 781 -26.70 2.56 23.24
N ALA A 782 -26.75 2.72 21.91
CA ALA A 782 -25.60 2.82 21.02
C ALA A 782 -24.49 1.79 21.30
N PRO A 783 -24.76 0.47 21.17
CA PRO A 783 -23.73 -0.55 21.39
C PRO A 783 -22.63 -0.48 20.32
N THR A 784 -21.37 -0.46 20.78
CA THR A 784 -20.20 -0.07 19.95
C THR A 784 -19.11 -1.12 19.88
N GLY A 785 -18.72 -1.69 21.03
CA GLY A 785 -17.60 -2.63 21.15
C GLY A 785 -17.99 -3.89 21.89
N LEU A 786 -17.38 -5.01 21.51
CA LEU A 786 -17.57 -6.33 22.12
C LEU A 786 -16.22 -6.95 22.48
N ALA A 787 -16.19 -7.78 23.51
CA ALA A 787 -15.09 -8.71 23.77
C ALA A 787 -15.66 -10.02 24.34
N TRP A 788 -15.05 -11.16 23.99
CA TRP A 788 -15.47 -12.48 24.46
C TRP A 788 -14.48 -13.03 25.50
N ASP A 789 -14.99 -13.58 26.58
CA ASP A 789 -14.24 -14.41 27.53
C ASP A 789 -14.67 -15.87 27.39
N SER A 790 -13.76 -16.70 26.88
CA SER A 790 -13.97 -18.13 26.70
C SER A 790 -13.94 -18.93 28.00
N ASP A 791 -13.36 -18.41 29.09
CA ASP A 791 -13.30 -19.12 30.38
C ASP A 791 -14.63 -19.03 31.15
N THR A 792 -15.29 -17.88 31.07
CA THR A 792 -16.60 -17.63 31.72
C THR A 792 -17.79 -17.76 30.76
N GLN A 793 -17.53 -17.93 29.45
CA GLN A 793 -18.53 -17.86 28.38
C GLN A 793 -19.32 -16.55 28.40
N SER A 794 -18.61 -15.45 28.65
CA SER A 794 -19.18 -14.12 28.81
C SER A 794 -18.90 -13.21 27.63
N LEU A 795 -19.91 -12.43 27.24
CA LEU A 795 -19.79 -11.36 26.26
C LEU A 795 -19.75 -10.00 26.97
N PHE A 796 -18.63 -9.31 26.91
CA PHE A 796 -18.55 -7.91 27.33
C PHE A 796 -19.12 -7.00 26.23
N ILE A 797 -19.91 -6.00 26.62
CA ILE A 797 -20.61 -5.07 25.72
C ILE A 797 -20.37 -3.63 26.18
N ALA A 798 -19.81 -2.79 25.31
CA ALA A 798 -19.78 -1.35 25.49
C ALA A 798 -21.10 -0.75 25.00
N SER A 799 -21.92 -0.22 25.91
CA SER A 799 -23.13 0.54 25.58
C SER A 799 -22.80 2.02 25.71
N ARG A 800 -22.47 2.65 24.58
CA ARG A 800 -21.87 3.99 24.54
C ARG A 800 -22.77 5.05 25.17
N GLY A 801 -24.05 5.09 24.78
CA GLY A 801 -24.99 6.11 25.26
C GLY A 801 -25.31 5.99 26.75
N ASN A 802 -25.40 4.76 27.26
CA ASN A 802 -25.54 4.46 28.68
C ASN A 802 -24.29 4.80 29.54
N ASN A 803 -23.14 5.11 28.91
CA ASN A 803 -21.85 5.27 29.59
C ASN A 803 -21.49 4.07 30.49
N LYS A 804 -21.73 2.85 29.99
CA LYS A 804 -21.53 1.59 30.72
C LYS A 804 -20.84 0.53 29.89
N VAL A 805 -20.02 -0.27 30.57
CA VAL A 805 -19.57 -1.58 30.07
C VAL A 805 -20.28 -2.66 30.86
N LEU A 806 -20.87 -3.59 30.14
CA LEU A 806 -21.65 -4.70 30.66
C LEU A 806 -20.93 -6.02 30.42
N GLN A 807 -21.22 -7.04 31.21
CA GLN A 807 -20.92 -8.45 30.97
C GLN A 807 -22.25 -9.20 30.84
N VAL A 808 -22.39 -10.02 29.81
CA VAL A 808 -23.55 -10.91 29.61
C VAL A 808 -23.10 -12.35 29.77
N THR A 809 -23.68 -13.05 30.74
CA THR A 809 -23.35 -14.43 31.11
C THR A 809 -24.64 -15.17 31.41
N GLY A 810 -24.83 -16.39 30.89
CA GLY A 810 -26.05 -17.18 31.17
C GLY A 810 -27.40 -16.55 30.76
N GLY A 811 -27.39 -15.39 30.08
CA GLY A 811 -28.59 -14.61 29.75
C GLY A 811 -28.90 -13.45 30.72
N THR A 812 -28.10 -13.23 31.77
CA THR A 812 -28.19 -12.06 32.66
C THR A 812 -27.14 -11.00 32.34
N VAL A 813 -27.39 -9.77 32.80
CA VAL A 813 -26.52 -8.59 32.67
C VAL A 813 -25.83 -8.27 33.99
N HIS A 814 -24.54 -8.01 33.94
CA HIS A 814 -23.74 -7.45 35.04
C HIS A 814 -23.06 -6.16 34.60
N ILE A 815 -23.02 -5.13 35.45
CA ILE A 815 -22.48 -3.80 35.15
C ILE A 815 -21.02 -3.73 35.63
N VAL A 816 -20.09 -4.08 34.74
CA VAL A 816 -18.65 -4.10 35.02
C VAL A 816 -18.08 -2.70 35.29
N ALA A 817 -18.52 -1.70 34.52
CA ALA A 817 -17.98 -0.35 34.61
C ALA A 817 -19.01 0.73 34.30
N ASN A 818 -18.87 1.88 34.96
CA ASN A 818 -19.28 3.16 34.39
C ASN A 818 -18.04 3.73 33.66
N ALA A 819 -18.17 3.98 32.37
CA ALA A 819 -17.10 4.43 31.49
C ALA A 819 -17.64 5.50 30.54
N VAL A 820 -16.85 6.53 30.23
CA VAL A 820 -17.32 7.67 29.45
C VAL A 820 -17.20 7.35 27.96
N SER A 821 -18.35 7.26 27.28
CA SER A 821 -18.45 7.02 25.84
C SER A 821 -17.58 5.84 25.35
N PRO A 822 -17.73 4.62 25.95
CA PRO A 822 -16.91 3.47 25.61
C PRO A 822 -17.19 3.03 24.17
N MET A 823 -16.13 2.81 23.39
CA MET A 823 -16.25 2.41 21.98
C MET A 823 -15.62 1.07 21.67
N TYR A 824 -14.50 0.73 22.30
CA TYR A 824 -13.76 -0.50 22.01
C TYR A 824 -13.45 -1.26 23.29
N LEU A 825 -13.50 -2.59 23.20
CA LEU A 825 -13.18 -3.50 24.28
C LEU A 825 -12.14 -4.50 23.78
N ALA A 826 -11.17 -4.84 24.62
CA ALA A 826 -10.26 -5.96 24.38
C ALA A 826 -10.05 -6.72 25.70
N TYR A 827 -10.23 -8.04 25.69
CA TYR A 827 -10.10 -8.86 26.89
C TYR A 827 -8.84 -9.74 26.80
N HIS A 828 -7.93 -9.55 27.75
CA HIS A 828 -6.72 -10.37 27.87
C HIS A 828 -6.97 -11.50 28.88
N ARG A 829 -7.31 -12.68 28.36
CA ARG A 829 -7.67 -13.88 29.13
C ARG A 829 -6.63 -14.25 30.19
N ALA A 830 -5.34 -14.29 29.83
CA ALA A 830 -4.28 -14.77 30.71
C ALA A 830 -4.09 -13.92 31.99
N THR A 831 -4.50 -12.65 31.99
CA THR A 831 -4.51 -11.78 33.19
C THR A 831 -5.91 -11.31 33.57
N LYS A 832 -6.96 -11.94 33.04
CA LYS A 832 -8.38 -11.54 33.16
C LYS A 832 -8.59 -10.03 33.05
N THR A 833 -7.92 -9.36 32.12
CA THR A 833 -7.89 -7.90 32.07
C THR A 833 -8.74 -7.38 30.92
N LEU A 834 -9.80 -6.64 31.24
CA LEU A 834 -10.63 -5.95 30.25
C LEU A 834 -10.08 -4.54 30.04
N TYR A 835 -9.65 -4.24 28.82
CA TYR A 835 -9.26 -2.91 28.37
C TYR A 835 -10.44 -2.24 27.69
N ILE A 836 -10.65 -0.95 27.97
CA ILE A 836 -11.79 -0.14 27.51
C ILE A 836 -11.22 1.13 26.87
N GLY A 837 -11.51 1.33 25.57
CA GLY A 837 -11.25 2.57 24.87
C GLY A 837 -12.39 3.58 25.11
N GLU A 838 -12.11 4.62 25.89
CA GLU A 838 -13.01 5.76 26.09
C GLU A 838 -12.74 6.82 25.03
N ARG A 839 -13.76 7.16 24.22
CA ARG A 839 -13.61 8.11 23.12
C ARG A 839 -13.41 9.53 23.63
N ASP A 840 -14.42 10.03 24.36
CA ASP A 840 -14.58 11.46 24.65
C ASP A 840 -13.65 11.95 25.80
N THR A 841 -12.96 11.03 26.48
CA THR A 841 -11.90 11.33 27.46
C THR A 841 -10.49 11.12 26.90
N TYR A 842 -10.34 10.62 25.67
CA TYR A 842 -9.04 10.34 25.02
C TYR A 842 -8.18 9.38 25.86
N LYS A 843 -8.76 8.27 26.33
CA LYS A 843 -8.12 7.30 27.24
C LYS A 843 -8.32 5.85 26.81
N ILE A 844 -7.36 5.02 27.20
CA ILE A 844 -7.60 3.60 27.40
C ILE A 844 -7.46 3.31 28.89
N ILE A 845 -8.52 2.78 29.49
CA ILE A 845 -8.54 2.31 30.87
C ILE A 845 -8.59 0.77 30.90
N LYS A 846 -8.24 0.17 32.03
CA LYS A 846 -8.36 -1.28 32.25
C LYS A 846 -9.01 -1.61 33.59
N ILE A 847 -9.65 -2.77 33.64
CA ILE A 847 -10.15 -3.44 34.85
C ILE A 847 -9.52 -4.83 34.91
N VAL A 848 -9.05 -5.24 36.08
CA VAL A 848 -8.47 -6.58 36.31
C VAL A 848 -9.49 -7.41 37.08
N ASP A 849 -9.76 -8.62 36.58
CA ASP A 849 -10.84 -9.52 37.01
C ASP A 849 -12.23 -8.85 37.01
N PRO A 850 -12.77 -8.45 35.84
CA PRO A 850 -14.00 -7.67 35.70
C PRO A 850 -15.26 -8.35 36.25
N ALA A 851 -15.22 -9.67 36.49
CA ALA A 851 -16.30 -10.41 37.15
C ALA A 851 -16.37 -10.14 38.67
N ASN A 852 -15.28 -9.68 39.28
CA ASN A 852 -15.12 -9.49 40.72
C ASN A 852 -14.69 -8.06 41.11
N SER A 853 -14.44 -7.18 40.13
CA SER A 853 -13.88 -5.84 40.33
C SER A 853 -14.43 -4.82 39.35
N SER A 854 -14.80 -3.65 39.85
CA SER A 854 -15.16 -2.47 39.07
C SER A 854 -14.06 -1.39 39.08
N VAL A 855 -12.87 -1.69 39.60
CA VAL A 855 -11.78 -0.71 39.78
C VAL A 855 -11.04 -0.47 38.46
N THR A 856 -11.24 0.71 37.89
CA THR A 856 -10.58 1.16 36.66
C THR A 856 -9.21 1.79 36.94
N SER A 857 -8.25 1.57 36.04
CA SER A 857 -6.94 2.25 36.03
C SER A 857 -6.57 2.70 34.62
N SER A 858 -5.92 3.86 34.47
CA SER A 858 -5.50 4.35 33.14
C SER A 858 -4.28 3.57 32.62
N VAL A 859 -4.29 3.28 31.33
CA VAL A 859 -3.17 2.66 30.58
C VAL A 859 -2.46 3.72 29.74
N VAL A 860 -3.22 4.60 29.09
CA VAL A 860 -2.74 5.75 28.29
C VAL A 860 -3.84 6.81 28.23
N GLY A 861 -3.47 8.07 28.04
CA GLY A 861 -4.40 9.19 27.92
C GLY A 861 -4.57 10.00 29.21
N THR A 862 -4.64 11.34 29.06
CA THR A 862 -4.69 12.27 30.22
C THR A 862 -6.07 12.80 30.55
N GLY A 863 -7.11 12.54 29.74
CA GLY A 863 -8.34 13.36 29.76
C GLY A 863 -8.28 14.56 28.82
N THR A 864 -7.31 14.63 27.90
CA THR A 864 -7.14 15.74 26.97
C THR A 864 -6.56 15.23 25.66
N GLN A 865 -7.18 15.60 24.54
CA GLN A 865 -6.71 15.26 23.20
C GLN A 865 -5.29 15.80 22.98
N GLY A 866 -4.49 15.08 22.19
CA GLY A 866 -3.21 15.58 21.71
C GLY A 866 -2.39 14.52 20.97
N ILE A 867 -1.16 14.89 20.64
CA ILE A 867 -0.18 14.01 19.99
C ILE A 867 0.97 13.80 20.99
N ALA A 868 1.32 12.55 21.25
CA ALA A 868 2.52 12.15 21.97
C ALA A 868 3.51 11.41 21.06
N PRO A 869 4.82 11.58 21.28
CA PRO A 869 5.85 10.71 20.69
C PRO A 869 5.79 9.31 21.31
N ASP A 870 6.65 8.42 20.82
CA ASP A 870 6.88 7.11 21.43
C ASP A 870 7.66 7.26 22.75
N GLY A 871 7.44 6.35 23.70
CA GLY A 871 7.96 6.43 25.07
C GLY A 871 6.92 5.98 26.10
N VAL A 872 6.99 6.48 27.33
CA VAL A 872 6.10 6.05 28.43
C VAL A 872 4.62 6.35 28.10
N ALA A 873 3.76 5.34 28.18
CA ALA A 873 2.33 5.45 27.90
C ALA A 873 1.56 6.25 28.98
N ALA A 874 1.98 6.13 30.24
CA ALA A 874 1.40 6.88 31.35
C ALA A 874 1.68 8.39 31.19
N GLY A 875 0.61 9.18 31.12
CA GLY A 875 0.69 10.64 30.91
C GLY A 875 0.79 11.08 29.44
N ALA A 876 0.87 10.16 28.47
CA ALA A 876 0.82 10.51 27.05
C ALA A 876 -0.56 11.01 26.63
N LYS A 877 -0.60 12.08 25.82
CA LYS A 877 -1.82 12.60 25.17
C LYS A 877 -2.02 11.90 23.83
N ILE A 878 -3.23 11.44 23.57
CA ILE A 878 -3.62 10.69 22.36
C ILE A 878 -4.87 11.31 21.71
N GLY A 879 -5.23 10.80 20.53
CA GLY A 879 -6.47 11.15 19.85
C GLY A 879 -7.69 10.45 20.47
N GLU A 880 -8.84 10.53 19.79
CA GLU A 880 -9.96 9.64 20.11
C GLU A 880 -9.53 8.19 19.82
N VAL A 881 -9.83 7.24 20.72
CA VAL A 881 -9.46 5.83 20.51
C VAL A 881 -10.34 5.22 19.42
N LEU A 882 -9.73 4.84 18.30
CA LEU A 882 -10.41 4.30 17.12
C LEU A 882 -10.32 2.78 16.98
N GLY A 883 -9.60 2.08 17.84
CA GLY A 883 -9.51 0.62 17.79
C GLY A 883 -8.69 0.08 18.95
N LEU A 884 -8.93 -1.18 19.33
CA LEU A 884 -8.29 -1.81 20.47
C LEU A 884 -8.27 -3.34 20.29
N CYS A 885 -7.10 -3.97 20.36
CA CYS A 885 -6.96 -5.42 20.49
C CYS A 885 -5.76 -5.76 21.39
N VAL A 886 -5.72 -6.98 21.92
CA VAL A 886 -4.64 -7.44 22.80
C VAL A 886 -4.22 -8.85 22.39
N THR A 887 -2.92 -9.11 22.43
CA THR A 887 -2.33 -10.44 22.18
C THR A 887 -2.34 -11.29 23.44
N ASP A 888 -2.25 -12.63 23.29
CA ASP A 888 -2.05 -13.55 24.42
C ASP A 888 -0.72 -13.32 25.18
N GLY A 889 0.22 -12.58 24.58
CA GLY A 889 1.44 -12.08 25.21
C GLY A 889 1.27 -10.76 25.97
N GLY A 890 0.04 -10.25 26.14
CA GLY A 890 -0.26 -9.02 26.87
C GLY A 890 0.10 -7.71 26.16
N THR A 891 0.64 -7.75 24.94
CA THR A 891 0.86 -6.53 24.14
C THR A 891 -0.48 -6.02 23.62
N LEU A 892 -0.79 -4.77 23.94
CA LEU A 892 -2.02 -4.07 23.59
C LEU A 892 -1.79 -3.20 22.35
N TYR A 893 -2.56 -3.38 21.29
CA TYR A 893 -2.54 -2.51 20.12
C TYR A 893 -3.77 -1.60 20.12
N PHE A 894 -3.56 -0.32 19.77
CA PHE A 894 -4.63 0.65 19.63
C PHE A 894 -4.38 1.61 18.46
N SER A 895 -5.43 2.28 18.01
CA SER A 895 -5.33 3.34 17.01
C SER A 895 -6.02 4.62 17.47
N ASP A 896 -5.62 5.76 16.93
CA ASP A 896 -6.15 7.06 17.30
C ASP A 896 -6.42 7.99 16.10
N THR A 897 -7.17 9.07 16.35
CA THR A 897 -7.39 10.15 15.37
C THR A 897 -6.12 10.96 15.03
N ASN A 898 -4.94 10.58 15.51
CA ASN A 898 -3.65 11.13 15.07
C ASN A 898 -3.03 10.30 13.93
N TYR A 899 -3.87 9.55 13.18
CA TYR A 899 -3.50 8.77 12.00
C TYR A 899 -2.41 7.72 12.25
N ARG A 900 -2.47 7.04 13.41
CA ARG A 900 -1.48 6.04 13.83
C ARG A 900 -2.13 4.77 14.34
N VAL A 901 -1.41 3.66 14.15
CA VAL A 901 -1.56 2.42 14.93
C VAL A 901 -0.34 2.33 15.86
N ARG A 902 -0.59 2.04 17.13
CA ARG A 902 0.39 2.04 18.21
C ARG A 902 0.28 0.75 19.03
N SER A 903 1.37 0.35 19.66
CA SER A 903 1.47 -0.76 20.60
C SER A 903 1.84 -0.26 21.98
N ILE A 904 1.29 -0.88 23.03
CA ILE A 904 1.72 -0.71 24.42
C ILE A 904 2.17 -2.07 24.98
N SER A 905 3.42 -2.13 25.44
CA SER A 905 3.99 -3.28 26.16
C SER A 905 4.87 -2.78 27.30
N ASN A 906 4.79 -3.41 28.48
CA ASN A 906 5.50 -3.01 29.70
C ASN A 906 5.42 -1.49 30.05
N GLY A 907 4.29 -0.84 29.73
CA GLY A 907 4.08 0.59 29.94
C GLY A 907 4.76 1.53 28.93
N GLN A 908 5.47 1.00 27.93
CA GLN A 908 6.02 1.76 26.81
C GLN A 908 5.05 1.71 25.62
N MET A 909 4.78 2.88 25.05
CA MET A 909 4.00 3.10 23.83
C MET A 909 4.94 3.31 22.63
N LYS A 910 4.70 2.58 21.53
CA LYS A 910 5.47 2.63 20.28
C LYS A 910 4.52 2.76 19.10
N THR A 911 4.85 3.59 18.11
CA THR A 911 4.11 3.69 16.86
C THR A 911 4.55 2.54 15.95
N ILE A 912 3.60 1.85 15.33
CA ILE A 912 3.87 0.69 14.47
C ILE A 912 3.38 0.89 13.02
N ALA A 913 2.40 1.77 12.80
CA ALA A 913 2.00 2.21 11.48
C ALA A 913 1.49 3.65 11.50
N GLY A 914 1.64 4.35 10.37
CA GLY A 914 1.20 5.73 10.18
C GLY A 914 2.25 6.77 10.54
N ASN A 915 2.60 7.62 9.59
CA ASN A 915 3.50 8.76 9.80
C ASN A 915 2.84 9.92 10.58
N GLY A 916 1.52 9.88 10.76
CA GLY A 916 0.74 10.89 11.47
C GLY A 916 0.05 11.95 10.60
N ALA A 917 0.16 11.85 9.28
CA ALA A 917 -0.63 12.62 8.33
C ALA A 917 -1.85 11.83 7.84
N GLY A 918 -2.97 12.52 7.67
CA GLY A 918 -4.20 11.95 7.13
C GLY A 918 -4.08 11.71 5.62
N GLY A 919 -4.29 10.47 5.16
CA GLY A 919 -4.26 10.12 3.73
C GLY A 919 -4.38 8.63 3.45
N THR A 920 -4.59 8.26 2.18
CA THR A 920 -4.66 6.86 1.76
C THR A 920 -3.30 6.17 1.91
N ALA A 921 -3.24 5.05 2.61
CA ALA A 921 -1.96 4.38 2.81
C ALA A 921 -1.47 3.69 1.53
N LEU A 922 -0.17 3.82 1.28
CA LEU A 922 0.58 3.14 0.23
C LEU A 922 0.52 1.60 0.39
N GLU A 923 0.91 0.86 -0.64
CA GLU A 923 0.83 -0.61 -0.66
C GLU A 923 2.22 -1.26 -0.66
N ASN A 924 2.39 -2.28 0.21
CA ASN A 924 3.62 -3.07 0.35
C ASN A 924 4.86 -2.23 0.70
N VAL A 925 4.69 -1.24 1.59
CA VAL A 925 5.77 -0.37 2.10
C VAL A 925 5.97 -0.55 3.61
N PRO A 926 7.09 -0.10 4.19
CA PRO A 926 7.24 0.01 5.64
C PRO A 926 6.14 0.87 6.26
N ALA A 927 5.40 0.31 7.21
CA ALA A 927 4.14 0.88 7.70
C ALA A 927 4.30 2.24 8.42
N LEU A 928 5.51 2.60 8.86
CA LEU A 928 5.82 3.88 9.48
C LEU A 928 5.95 5.05 8.49
N THR A 929 6.21 4.79 7.20
CA THR A 929 6.44 5.87 6.22
C THR A 929 5.15 6.40 5.59
N THR A 930 4.09 5.58 5.58
CA THR A 930 2.83 5.91 4.93
C THR A 930 1.94 6.83 5.77
N PRO A 931 1.12 7.72 5.17
CA PRO A 931 -0.06 8.26 5.84
C PRO A 931 -1.09 7.15 6.10
N LEU A 932 -2.05 7.40 6.99
CA LEU A 932 -3.23 6.57 7.23
C LEU A 932 -4.46 7.48 7.28
N TYR A 933 -5.68 6.94 7.08
CA TYR A 933 -6.92 7.70 7.28
C TYR A 933 -7.79 7.03 8.33
N ASN A 934 -7.88 7.66 9.51
CA ASN A 934 -8.61 7.21 10.70
C ASN A 934 -8.62 5.67 10.86
N PRO A 935 -7.46 5.03 11.07
CA PRO A 935 -7.36 3.58 11.20
C PRO A 935 -8.20 3.11 12.40
N ALA A 936 -9.10 2.16 12.18
CA ALA A 936 -10.14 1.79 13.14
C ALA A 936 -10.31 0.28 13.33
N GLY A 937 -10.83 -0.11 14.49
CA GLY A 937 -11.36 -1.45 14.73
C GLY A 937 -10.34 -2.58 14.53
N LEU A 938 -9.25 -2.50 15.28
CA LEU A 938 -8.11 -3.41 15.25
C LEU A 938 -8.45 -4.84 15.67
N SER A 939 -7.79 -5.81 15.05
CA SER A 939 -7.72 -7.20 15.51
C SER A 939 -6.35 -7.81 15.20
N VAL A 940 -6.02 -8.94 15.84
CA VAL A 940 -4.77 -9.67 15.65
C VAL A 940 -5.05 -11.13 15.34
N ASP A 941 -4.33 -11.72 14.40
CA ASP A 941 -4.35 -13.16 14.16
C ASP A 941 -3.54 -13.87 15.26
N PRO A 942 -4.14 -14.75 16.08
CA PRO A 942 -3.42 -15.43 17.15
C PRO A 942 -2.38 -16.43 16.63
N ASN A 943 -2.42 -16.81 15.35
CA ASN A 943 -1.54 -17.83 14.77
C ASN A 943 -0.20 -17.26 14.25
N ASP A 944 -0.18 -16.00 13.79
CA ASP A 944 1.00 -15.38 13.17
C ASP A 944 1.25 -13.91 13.57
N GLY A 945 0.39 -13.30 14.38
CA GLY A 945 0.55 -11.93 14.85
C GLY A 945 0.22 -10.84 13.81
N THR A 946 -0.33 -11.19 12.64
CA THR A 946 -0.79 -10.20 11.65
C THR A 946 -1.89 -9.33 12.26
N LEU A 947 -1.71 -8.02 12.23
CA LEU A 947 -2.72 -7.05 12.68
C LEU A 947 -3.59 -6.62 11.53
N TYR A 948 -4.91 -6.65 11.71
CA TYR A 948 -5.89 -6.15 10.76
C TYR A 948 -6.58 -4.90 11.30
N PHE A 949 -6.94 -3.95 10.43
CA PHE A 949 -7.76 -2.79 10.78
C PHE A 949 -8.54 -2.26 9.58
N ALA A 950 -9.64 -1.56 9.84
CA ALA A 950 -10.42 -0.83 8.84
C ALA A 950 -9.81 0.57 8.62
N GLU A 951 -9.50 0.92 7.38
CA GLU A 951 -9.08 2.28 6.99
C GLU A 951 -10.32 3.04 6.52
N LEU A 952 -10.85 3.92 7.38
CA LEU A 952 -12.08 4.66 7.13
C LEU A 952 -11.93 5.55 5.90
N GLY A 953 -13.01 5.75 5.15
CA GLY A 953 -13.02 6.64 3.97
C GLY A 953 -12.22 6.15 2.75
N THR A 954 -11.26 5.23 2.88
CA THR A 954 -10.55 4.62 1.74
C THR A 954 -11.09 3.25 1.33
N ASN A 955 -12.08 2.75 2.08
CA ASN A 955 -12.80 1.49 1.81
C ASN A 955 -11.86 0.28 1.72
N ARG A 956 -10.95 0.14 2.69
CA ARG A 956 -9.98 -0.95 2.77
C ARG A 956 -9.92 -1.55 4.17
N ILE A 957 -9.84 -2.88 4.25
CA ILE A 957 -9.24 -3.55 5.41
C ILE A 957 -7.75 -3.69 5.11
N ARG A 958 -6.91 -3.17 6.00
CA ARG A 958 -5.45 -3.27 5.91
C ARG A 958 -4.95 -4.43 6.75
N ARG A 959 -3.73 -4.88 6.44
CA ARG A 959 -2.93 -5.78 7.28
C ARG A 959 -1.56 -5.18 7.54
N LEU A 960 -1.04 -5.41 8.75
CA LEU A 960 0.35 -5.19 9.14
C LEU A 960 0.97 -6.56 9.46
N PHE A 961 2.05 -6.90 8.77
CA PHE A 961 2.80 -8.15 8.92
C PHE A 961 4.31 -7.84 8.93
N LYS A 962 5.15 -8.82 9.25
CA LYS A 962 6.61 -8.68 9.38
C LYS A 962 7.34 -9.58 8.38
#